data_AF-A0A1V1PG30-F1
#
_entry.id   AF-A0A1V1PG30-F1
#
_cell.length_a   1.000
_cell.length_b   1.000
_cell.length_c   1.000
_cell.angle_alpha   90.00
_cell.angle_beta   90.00
_cell.angle_gamma   90.00
#
_symmetry.space_group_name_H-M   'P 1'
#
loop_
_entity.id
_entity.type
_entity.pdbx_description
1 polymer ?
#
loop_
_entity_poly.entity_id
_entity_poly.type
_entity_poly.pdbx_seq_one_letter_code
_entity_poly.pdbx_strand_id
1 'polypeptide(L)'
;MGTLISFVGNQPGAVASTVSTLAKKNMLSHVLLLPGPKTNEHAIRLEKCIHTFFTEMHVSIQPISSYTTEGQTAWNSILNAIQSNKYAAPYYYDTSPGLNYQVALISYHLKNCADIVPIYADHTQIHFIESDMQSIPLENIGLKDLLMLHNLSMEIKNSVTMGKKIQNMYINNDVRFLELRECYGRLHGIIDLLFDSNTTNKVAENDRIKLEARSVLSIVKPSRQLNFIHPFVNILTNHGGTKERMESKGIPVTYHKDYLKNNTEKIAFIAKHKDNIWQKMSTQASPGKTIPQQPAMYFDQGIVSVESTGEWQEKNLMVCLGNDPASTLVAIFSHRPSKLIIFVDQNTPLVCVIAERIRTKINNLHAQIIHFWPTNLTGNILYKEKLIQQLEENEWIANISPGTKAQSWQMARLPHVQLWSLRNDVNKAIPLIESAISPAYYDYKVPSIIFQTTIQKHEPMFQESDHFIFKDSRYSRTYLGLSIDMIQPKMNSLIPFISLIAEIAKNDEKGQFPFHRLNKTGVITLNQHDYLKIVQTNKEQITFEVSYKNRRNTVDIHGEPATGQWLEEIVAAAFLHAGGKNISDLRVGIKWPWNDKKSNDKDAFQTEIDIVMIWKENYVCISCKLALKIKKLSKICSEIIAETRAGFGRFALPVLVRGGIPHSSAKDYAESTMKNDPMEISLCLLNQPDKLKNLLDKALAQKRTVKEAK
;
A
#
# COMPACT_ATOMS: atom_id res chain seq x y z
N MET A 1 12.19 39.34 -0.81
CA MET A 1 11.95 37.98 -1.34
C MET A 1 12.67 37.02 -0.42
N GLY A 2 12.06 35.89 -0.10
CA GLY A 2 12.59 34.91 0.86
C GLY A 2 13.35 33.76 0.20
N THR A 3 13.57 32.72 1.01
CA THR A 3 14.32 31.51 0.65
C THR A 3 13.47 30.28 0.84
N LEU A 4 13.37 29.40 -0.16
CA LEU A 4 12.74 28.09 -0.01
C LEU A 4 13.79 27.07 0.41
N ILE A 5 13.53 26.33 1.47
CA ILE A 5 14.33 25.20 1.94
C ILE A 5 13.51 23.94 1.75
N SER A 6 14.03 22.98 1.00
CA SER A 6 13.25 21.79 0.64
C SER A 6 14.11 20.55 0.52
N PHE A 7 13.64 19.43 1.08
CA PHE A 7 14.23 18.13 0.77
C PHE A 7 14.00 17.76 -0.69
N VAL A 8 14.94 17.00 -1.26
CA VAL A 8 14.71 16.39 -2.57
C VAL A 8 14.44 14.90 -2.38
N GLY A 9 13.20 14.49 -2.66
CA GLY A 9 12.77 13.09 -2.67
C GLY A 9 12.74 12.48 -4.08
N ASN A 10 12.14 11.29 -4.22
CA ASN A 10 11.91 10.64 -5.52
C ASN A 10 10.81 11.31 -6.36
N GLN A 11 10.15 12.34 -5.82
CA GLN A 11 9.10 13.14 -6.48
C GLN A 11 9.53 14.60 -6.65
N PRO A 12 10.62 14.89 -7.39
CA PRO A 12 11.13 16.25 -7.58
C PRO A 12 10.10 17.22 -8.21
N GLY A 13 9.10 16.70 -8.95
CA GLY A 13 8.01 17.51 -9.49
C GLY A 13 7.24 18.30 -8.43
N ALA A 14 7.06 17.74 -7.23
CA ALA A 14 6.38 18.42 -6.13
C ALA A 14 7.14 19.67 -5.66
N VAL A 15 8.49 19.58 -5.59
CA VAL A 15 9.34 20.72 -5.22
C VAL A 15 9.34 21.77 -6.34
N ALA A 16 9.42 21.33 -7.59
CA ALA A 16 9.36 22.22 -8.75
C ALA A 16 8.06 23.05 -8.77
N SER A 17 6.91 22.43 -8.48
CA SER A 17 5.64 23.15 -8.40
C SER A 17 5.62 24.18 -7.26
N THR A 18 6.16 23.83 -6.08
CA THR A 18 6.27 24.76 -4.94
C THR A 18 7.13 25.98 -5.31
N VAL A 19 8.31 25.75 -5.90
CA VAL A 19 9.21 26.82 -6.35
C VAL A 19 8.51 27.72 -7.37
N SER A 20 7.88 27.13 -8.39
CA SER A 20 7.18 27.89 -9.42
C SER A 20 6.06 28.76 -8.83
N THR A 21 5.27 28.23 -7.90
CA THR A 21 4.19 28.99 -7.25
C THR A 21 4.72 30.18 -6.47
N LEU A 22 5.68 29.97 -5.58
CA LEU A 22 6.16 31.05 -4.72
C LEU A 22 6.99 32.08 -5.51
N ALA A 23 7.76 31.66 -6.50
CA ALA A 23 8.52 32.56 -7.38
C ALA A 23 7.59 33.48 -8.19
N LYS A 24 6.50 32.96 -8.79
CA LYS A 24 5.50 33.79 -9.52
C LYS A 24 4.74 34.77 -8.61
N LYS A 25 4.72 34.51 -7.30
CA LYS A 25 4.18 35.44 -6.29
C LYS A 25 5.23 36.42 -5.76
N ASN A 26 6.42 36.46 -6.36
CA ASN A 26 7.57 37.27 -5.92
C ASN A 26 7.99 37.00 -4.46
N MET A 27 7.74 35.77 -3.98
CA MET A 27 8.05 35.37 -2.61
C MET A 27 9.44 34.74 -2.48
N LEU A 28 10.07 34.34 -3.59
CA LEU A 28 11.37 33.65 -3.58
C LEU A 28 12.41 34.37 -4.45
N SER A 29 13.63 34.47 -3.91
CA SER A 29 14.85 34.77 -4.67
C SER A 29 15.89 33.66 -4.57
N HIS A 30 15.74 32.74 -3.61
CA HIS A 30 16.68 31.67 -3.33
C HIS A 30 15.97 30.33 -3.07
N VAL A 31 16.61 29.24 -3.48
CA VAL A 31 16.17 27.85 -3.20
C VAL A 31 17.36 27.04 -2.68
N LEU A 32 17.23 26.47 -1.48
CA LEU A 32 18.16 25.52 -0.89
C LEU A 32 17.58 24.10 -0.97
N LEU A 33 18.18 23.28 -1.83
CA LEU A 33 17.83 21.87 -2.03
C LEU A 33 18.69 20.98 -1.13
N LEU A 34 18.03 20.10 -0.37
CA LEU A 34 18.65 19.16 0.56
C LEU A 34 18.48 17.72 0.07
N PRO A 35 19.26 17.24 -0.92
CA PRO A 35 19.20 15.85 -1.36
C PRO A 35 19.89 14.89 -0.37
N GLY A 36 19.31 13.71 -0.21
CA GLY A 36 20.03 12.58 0.37
C GLY A 36 20.94 11.90 -0.67
N PRO A 37 21.70 10.86 -0.28
CA PRO A 37 22.65 10.19 -1.17
C PRO A 37 22.05 9.68 -2.49
N LYS A 38 20.76 9.31 -2.49
CA LYS A 38 20.05 8.77 -3.67
C LYS A 38 19.34 9.80 -4.52
N THR A 39 19.16 11.00 -3.99
CA THR A 39 18.33 12.03 -4.62
C THR A 39 19.17 13.22 -5.11
N ASN A 40 20.49 13.11 -5.04
CA ASN A 40 21.40 14.13 -5.55
C ASN A 40 21.21 14.39 -7.05
N GLU A 41 21.07 13.34 -7.86
CA GLU A 41 20.77 13.53 -9.29
C GLU A 41 19.41 14.19 -9.52
N HIS A 42 18.40 13.91 -8.67
CA HIS A 42 17.12 14.60 -8.75
C HIS A 42 17.27 16.08 -8.41
N ALA A 43 18.14 16.44 -7.46
CA ALA A 43 18.42 17.84 -7.12
C ALA A 43 19.10 18.58 -8.27
N ILE A 44 20.08 17.96 -8.93
CA ILE A 44 20.76 18.54 -10.11
C ILE A 44 19.76 18.74 -11.27
N ARG A 45 18.88 17.77 -11.52
CA ARG A 45 17.81 17.92 -12.53
C ARG A 45 16.82 19.02 -12.15
N LEU A 46 16.49 19.12 -10.87
CA LEU A 46 15.58 20.13 -10.33
C LEU A 46 16.17 21.54 -10.44
N GLU A 47 17.45 21.74 -10.12
CA GLU A 47 18.18 22.99 -10.32
C GLU A 47 18.13 23.46 -11.78
N LYS A 48 18.48 22.58 -12.73
CA LYS A 48 18.41 22.89 -14.17
C LYS A 48 17.00 23.28 -14.61
N CYS A 49 15.99 22.58 -14.09
CA CYS A 49 14.59 22.86 -14.35
C CYS A 49 14.18 24.24 -13.80
N ILE A 50 14.56 24.56 -12.56
CA ILE A 50 14.28 25.87 -11.94
C ILE A 50 14.92 27.01 -12.74
N HIS A 51 16.18 26.88 -13.18
CA HIS A 51 16.83 27.90 -14.00
C HIS A 51 16.18 28.08 -15.39
N THR A 52 15.51 27.05 -15.90
CA THR A 52 14.71 27.16 -17.14
C THR A 52 13.47 28.02 -16.92
N PHE A 53 12.88 27.99 -15.72
CA PHE A 53 11.71 28.79 -15.37
C PHE A 53 12.06 30.21 -14.92
N PHE A 54 13.18 30.36 -14.20
CA PHE A 54 13.58 31.60 -13.53
C PHE A 54 15.11 31.78 -13.62
N THR A 55 15.58 32.54 -14.61
CA THR A 55 17.02 32.69 -14.89
C THR A 55 17.79 33.30 -13.71
N GLU A 56 17.18 34.26 -13.01
CA GLU A 56 17.80 34.96 -11.87
C GLU A 56 17.65 34.24 -10.52
N MET A 57 17.00 33.07 -10.48
CA MET A 57 16.80 32.34 -9.22
C MET A 57 18.11 31.72 -8.74
N HIS A 58 18.52 32.01 -7.52
CA HIS A 58 19.69 31.37 -6.92
C HIS A 58 19.32 30.00 -6.36
N VAL A 59 19.90 28.93 -6.90
CA VAL A 59 19.72 27.57 -6.39
C VAL A 59 21.02 27.10 -5.72
N SER A 60 20.91 26.54 -4.53
CA SER A 60 22.01 25.90 -3.80
C SER A 60 21.64 24.45 -3.52
N ILE A 61 22.55 23.52 -3.81
CA ILE A 61 22.40 22.11 -3.46
C ILE A 61 23.34 21.80 -2.30
N GLN A 62 22.79 21.35 -1.17
CA GLN A 62 23.55 20.93 -0.01
C GLN A 62 23.17 19.50 0.37
N PRO A 63 23.97 18.51 -0.04
CA PRO A 63 23.73 17.11 0.32
C PRO A 63 23.69 16.93 1.83
N ILE A 64 22.82 16.03 2.28
CA ILE A 64 22.64 15.67 3.69
C ILE A 64 22.82 14.18 3.89
N SER A 65 23.27 13.78 5.07
CA SER A 65 23.26 12.37 5.45
C SER A 65 21.83 11.91 5.76
N SER A 66 21.53 10.65 5.43
CA SER A 66 20.26 10.00 5.76
C SER A 66 20.09 9.76 7.27
N TYR A 67 21.19 9.75 8.04
CA TYR A 67 21.21 9.48 9.48
C TYR A 67 22.26 10.29 10.25
N THR A 68 22.07 10.29 11.57
CA THR A 68 22.68 11.02 12.71
C THR A 68 24.21 10.98 12.84
N THR A 69 24.99 10.69 11.80
CA THR A 69 26.44 10.89 11.87
C THR A 69 26.73 12.37 12.10
N GLU A 70 27.45 12.66 13.18
CA GLU A 70 27.76 14.01 13.65
C GLU A 70 28.29 14.91 12.52
N GLY A 71 27.63 16.06 12.32
CA GLY A 71 28.14 17.15 11.49
C GLY A 71 27.33 17.52 10.23
N GLN A 72 26.58 16.60 9.59
CA GLN A 72 25.87 16.86 8.32
C GLN A 72 24.37 16.54 8.33
N THR A 73 23.72 16.81 9.46
CA THR A 73 22.27 16.65 9.61
C THR A 73 21.53 17.78 8.90
N ALA A 74 20.33 17.51 8.39
CA ALA A 74 19.53 18.51 7.68
C ALA A 74 19.23 19.76 8.53
N TRP A 75 18.91 19.62 9.81
CA TRP A 75 18.62 20.77 10.67
C TRP A 75 19.86 21.65 10.91
N ASN A 76 21.07 21.07 11.02
CA ASN A 76 22.31 21.87 11.09
C ASN A 76 22.53 22.66 9.80
N SER A 77 22.29 22.04 8.63
CA SER A 77 22.37 22.74 7.34
C SER A 77 21.42 23.93 7.28
N ILE A 78 20.19 23.76 7.79
CA ILE A 78 19.17 24.82 7.85
C ILE A 78 19.57 25.91 8.85
N LEU A 79 20.03 25.54 10.05
CA LEU A 79 20.49 26.50 11.06
C LEU A 79 21.66 27.34 10.54
N ASN A 80 22.64 26.70 9.90
CA ASN A 80 23.78 27.40 9.31
C ASN A 80 23.33 28.36 8.19
N ALA A 81 22.36 27.94 7.36
CA ALA A 81 21.79 28.79 6.32
C ALA A 81 21.10 30.04 6.91
N ILE A 82 20.38 29.88 8.01
CA ILE A 82 19.70 30.98 8.71
C ILE A 82 20.72 31.89 9.41
N GLN A 83 21.64 31.32 10.19
CA GLN A 83 22.61 32.06 11.00
C GLN A 83 23.66 32.80 10.17
N SER A 84 24.05 32.26 9.01
CA SER A 84 25.03 32.92 8.14
C SER A 84 24.50 34.20 7.49
N ASN A 85 23.19 34.47 7.56
CA ASN A 85 22.51 35.53 6.79
C ASN A 85 22.85 35.50 5.28
N LYS A 86 23.30 34.33 4.79
CA LYS A 86 23.68 34.13 3.39
C LYS A 86 22.47 34.23 2.46
N TYR A 87 21.27 33.98 2.99
CA TYR A 87 20.03 33.97 2.25
C TYR A 87 19.02 34.94 2.87
N ALA A 88 18.09 35.43 2.05
CA ALA A 88 17.11 36.42 2.50
C ALA A 88 15.95 35.76 3.24
N ALA A 89 15.55 36.35 4.38
CA ALA A 89 14.32 36.02 5.09
C ALA A 89 13.08 36.55 4.33
N PRO A 90 11.88 35.97 4.54
CA PRO A 90 11.58 34.81 5.39
C PRO A 90 12.09 33.48 4.81
N TYR A 91 12.29 32.47 5.67
CA TYR A 91 12.73 31.14 5.27
C TYR A 91 11.53 30.19 5.20
N TYR A 92 11.06 29.90 3.99
CA TYR A 92 9.98 28.94 3.77
C TYR A 92 10.54 27.51 3.84
N TYR A 93 10.09 26.70 4.80
CA TYR A 93 10.48 25.30 4.88
C TYR A 93 9.38 24.41 4.31
N ASP A 94 9.65 23.75 3.18
CA ASP A 94 8.70 22.83 2.54
C ASP A 94 8.67 21.50 3.29
N THR A 95 7.56 21.26 4.00
CA THR A 95 7.33 20.03 4.76
C THR A 95 6.85 18.87 3.89
N SER A 96 6.51 19.08 2.61
CA SER A 96 5.94 18.05 1.73
C SER A 96 6.91 16.98 1.23
N PRO A 97 8.18 17.26 0.90
CA PRO A 97 9.17 16.25 0.55
C PRO A 97 9.90 15.66 1.78
N GLY A 98 10.66 14.59 1.55
CA GLY A 98 11.41 13.88 2.60
C GLY A 98 10.64 12.71 3.24
N LEU A 99 11.15 12.21 4.35
CA LEU A 99 10.50 11.20 5.19
C LEU A 99 9.91 11.86 6.43
N ASN A 100 8.81 11.31 6.98
CA ASN A 100 8.13 11.89 8.14
C ASN A 100 9.08 12.14 9.33
N TYR A 101 10.01 11.21 9.60
CA TYR A 101 10.97 11.38 10.69
C TYR A 101 11.95 12.54 10.47
N GLN A 102 12.34 12.80 9.21
CA GLN A 102 13.23 13.92 8.89
C GLN A 102 12.53 15.25 9.12
N VAL A 103 11.26 15.35 8.70
CA VAL A 103 10.42 16.53 8.93
C VAL A 103 10.17 16.75 10.42
N ALA A 104 9.88 15.68 11.17
CA ALA A 104 9.70 15.74 12.61
C ALA A 104 10.96 16.21 13.34
N LEU A 105 12.15 15.70 12.99
CA LEU A 105 13.42 16.13 13.58
C LEU A 105 13.73 17.59 13.30
N ILE A 106 13.51 18.06 12.07
CA ILE A 106 13.65 19.49 11.75
C ILE A 106 12.68 20.32 12.58
N SER A 107 11.40 19.93 12.63
CA SER A 107 10.40 20.64 13.43
C SER A 107 10.79 20.72 14.91
N TYR A 108 11.29 19.62 15.47
CA TYR A 108 11.72 19.54 16.86
C TYR A 108 12.91 20.46 17.16
N HIS A 109 13.97 20.40 16.34
CA HIS A 109 15.20 21.18 16.55
C HIS A 109 15.01 22.67 16.25
N LEU A 110 14.10 23.01 15.33
CA LEU A 110 13.87 24.38 14.87
C LEU A 110 12.59 25.01 15.44
N LYS A 111 12.03 24.43 16.51
CA LYS A 111 10.75 24.90 17.09
C LYS A 111 10.78 26.34 17.61
N ASN A 112 11.96 26.84 17.96
CA ASN A 112 12.16 28.20 18.47
C ASN A 112 12.67 29.17 17.41
N CYS A 113 12.84 28.74 16.15
CA CYS A 113 13.31 29.61 15.07
C CYS A 113 12.14 30.38 14.46
N ALA A 114 11.94 31.64 14.89
CA ALA A 114 10.83 32.48 14.45
C ALA A 114 10.84 32.83 12.95
N ASP A 115 12.02 32.82 12.31
CA ASP A 115 12.16 33.19 10.89
C ASP A 115 11.76 32.08 9.90
N ILE A 116 11.47 30.87 10.41
CA ILE A 116 11.03 29.74 9.60
C ILE A 116 9.52 29.76 9.46
N VAL A 117 9.06 29.82 8.22
CA VAL A 117 7.65 29.70 7.85
C VAL A 117 7.43 28.30 7.26
N PRO A 118 6.92 27.33 8.04
CA PRO A 118 6.64 26.00 7.50
C PRO A 118 5.50 26.06 6.49
N ILE A 119 5.71 25.43 5.33
CA ILE A 119 4.68 25.31 4.30
C ILE A 119 4.42 23.83 3.98
N TYR A 120 3.22 23.54 3.50
CA TYR A 120 2.83 22.22 3.03
C TYR A 120 2.13 22.33 1.69
N ALA A 121 2.81 21.89 0.63
CA ALA A 121 2.22 21.70 -0.68
C ALA A 121 1.41 20.39 -0.71
N ASP A 122 0.09 20.49 -0.70
CA ASP A 122 -0.80 19.35 -0.92
C ASP A 122 -0.92 19.05 -2.43
N HIS A 123 -2.06 18.51 -2.89
CA HIS A 123 -2.27 18.18 -4.30
C HIS A 123 -2.58 19.38 -5.19
N THR A 124 -3.08 20.48 -4.63
CA THR A 124 -3.60 21.62 -5.41
C THR A 124 -3.15 22.97 -4.87
N GLN A 125 -2.64 23.04 -3.64
CA GLN A 125 -2.33 24.30 -2.95
C GLN A 125 -1.09 24.17 -2.05
N ILE A 126 -0.46 25.31 -1.77
CA ILE A 126 0.50 25.52 -0.69
C ILE A 126 -0.27 26.07 0.50
N HIS A 127 -0.18 25.39 1.64
CA HIS A 127 -0.69 25.83 2.92
C HIS A 127 0.45 26.38 3.77
N PHE A 128 0.24 27.53 4.41
CA PHE A 128 1.19 28.06 5.41
C PHE A 128 0.80 27.47 6.77
N ILE A 129 1.67 26.60 7.30
CA ILE A 129 1.45 25.97 8.60
C ILE A 129 1.73 27.01 9.69
N GLU A 130 0.92 27.04 10.75
CA GLU A 130 1.07 27.99 11.88
C GLU A 130 0.95 29.48 11.49
N SER A 131 0.32 29.78 10.35
CA SER A 131 0.12 31.15 9.86
C SER A 131 -1.32 31.37 9.41
N ASP A 132 -1.81 32.59 9.58
CA ASP A 132 -3.11 33.04 9.06
C ASP A 132 -3.08 33.36 7.55
N MET A 133 -1.93 33.14 6.89
CA MET A 133 -1.80 33.33 5.45
C MET A 133 -2.72 32.38 4.68
N GLN A 134 -3.44 32.93 3.71
CA GLN A 134 -4.28 32.15 2.82
C GLN A 134 -3.45 31.17 1.97
N SER A 135 -4.01 29.97 1.76
CA SER A 135 -3.41 28.96 0.89
C SER A 135 -3.31 29.47 -0.55
N ILE A 136 -2.23 29.12 -1.24
CA ILE A 136 -1.95 29.56 -2.61
C ILE A 136 -2.11 28.37 -3.57
N PRO A 137 -2.89 28.47 -4.65
CA PRO A 137 -2.96 27.42 -5.67
C PRO A 137 -1.58 27.10 -6.25
N LEU A 138 -1.29 25.80 -6.38
CA LEU A 138 -0.05 25.33 -7.00
C LEU A 138 -0.02 25.69 -8.49
N GLU A 139 1.19 25.86 -9.01
CA GLU A 139 1.44 26.13 -10.42
C GLU A 139 1.79 24.83 -11.14
N ASN A 140 1.37 24.74 -12.40
CA ASN A 140 1.75 23.66 -13.29
C ASN A 140 3.18 23.91 -13.80
N ILE A 141 4.01 22.88 -13.75
CA ILE A 141 5.40 22.96 -14.25
C ILE A 141 5.53 22.52 -15.71
N GLY A 142 4.50 21.91 -16.28
CA GLY A 142 4.52 21.36 -17.63
C GLY A 142 4.91 19.88 -17.66
N LEU A 143 4.27 19.14 -18.56
CA LEU A 143 4.47 17.68 -18.69
C LEU A 143 5.87 17.31 -19.16
N LYS A 144 6.45 18.10 -20.07
CA LYS A 144 7.82 17.88 -20.54
C LYS A 144 8.81 17.96 -19.38
N ASP A 145 8.70 19.01 -18.58
CA ASP A 145 9.61 19.27 -17.46
C ASP A 145 9.42 18.26 -16.33
N LEU A 146 8.16 17.86 -16.05
CA LEU A 146 7.90 16.75 -15.14
C LEU A 146 8.61 15.47 -15.60
N LEU A 147 8.43 15.04 -16.85
CA LEU A 147 9.07 13.82 -17.35
C LEU A 147 10.60 13.91 -17.30
N MET A 148 11.17 15.07 -17.64
CA MET A 148 12.61 15.34 -17.53
C MET A 148 13.12 15.20 -16.10
N LEU A 149 12.41 15.72 -15.09
CA LEU A 149 12.78 15.59 -13.67
C LEU A 149 12.90 14.13 -13.21
N HIS A 150 12.13 13.25 -13.84
CA HIS A 150 12.09 11.81 -13.59
C HIS A 150 12.95 10.98 -14.55
N ASN A 151 13.79 11.64 -15.35
CA ASN A 151 14.65 11.00 -16.36
C ASN A 151 13.86 10.14 -17.36
N LEU A 152 12.66 10.60 -17.72
CA LEU A 152 11.80 9.96 -18.71
C LEU A 152 11.81 10.80 -19.99
N SER A 153 12.06 10.12 -21.11
CA SER A 153 11.89 10.68 -22.45
C SER A 153 10.59 10.18 -23.06
N MET A 154 9.89 11.04 -23.81
CA MET A 154 8.77 10.61 -24.63
C MET A 154 9.26 10.24 -26.03
N GLU A 155 9.05 9.00 -26.43
CA GLU A 155 9.17 8.60 -27.83
C GLU A 155 7.77 8.69 -28.47
N ILE A 156 7.55 9.73 -29.28
CA ILE A 156 6.25 9.97 -29.92
C ILE A 156 6.13 9.04 -31.15
N LYS A 157 5.49 7.88 -30.97
CA LYS A 157 5.09 7.01 -32.08
C LYS A 157 3.62 7.30 -32.42
N ASN A 158 3.38 7.97 -33.55
CA ASN A 158 2.04 8.21 -34.11
C ASN A 158 1.04 9.02 -33.24
N SER A 159 1.48 9.72 -32.19
CA SER A 159 0.58 10.57 -31.40
C SER A 159 0.56 12.00 -31.92
N VAL A 160 -0.63 12.59 -32.08
CA VAL A 160 -0.80 14.03 -32.29
C VAL A 160 -0.48 14.74 -30.97
N THR A 161 0.75 15.23 -30.81
CA THR A 161 1.10 16.14 -29.73
C THR A 161 0.41 17.48 -29.94
N MET A 162 -0.75 17.68 -29.32
CA MET A 162 -1.33 19.02 -29.15
C MET A 162 -0.82 19.64 -27.84
N GLY A 163 0.45 20.02 -27.79
CA GLY A 163 1.01 20.74 -26.63
C GLY A 163 0.96 19.96 -25.29
N LYS A 164 0.31 20.53 -24.26
CA LYS A 164 0.36 20.14 -22.82
C LYS A 164 -0.22 18.75 -22.45
N LYS A 165 -0.59 17.89 -23.41
CA LYS A 165 -1.32 16.62 -23.16
C LYS A 165 -0.84 15.49 -24.07
N ILE A 166 -0.86 14.26 -23.56
CA ILE A 166 -0.60 13.01 -24.32
C ILE A 166 -1.89 12.20 -24.36
N GLN A 167 -2.22 11.61 -25.51
CA GLN A 167 -3.40 10.75 -25.67
C GLN A 167 -2.99 9.32 -26.06
N ASN A 168 -3.79 8.34 -25.62
CA ASN A 168 -3.61 6.91 -25.92
C ASN A 168 -2.24 6.35 -25.51
N MET A 169 -1.72 6.78 -24.36
CA MET A 169 -0.46 6.27 -23.83
C MET A 169 -0.68 4.92 -23.15
N TYR A 170 0.24 3.98 -23.34
CA TYR A 170 0.25 2.71 -22.63
C TYR A 170 1.36 2.72 -21.58
N ILE A 171 1.01 2.43 -20.33
CA ILE A 171 2.00 2.12 -19.29
C ILE A 171 2.11 0.59 -19.21
N ASN A 172 3.33 0.07 -19.34
CA ASN A 172 3.66 -1.36 -19.32
C ASN A 172 2.91 -2.22 -20.36
N ASN A 173 2.43 -1.63 -21.47
CA ASN A 173 1.55 -2.27 -22.45
C ASN A 173 0.20 -2.77 -21.89
N ASP A 174 -0.08 -2.54 -20.61
CA ASP A 174 -1.20 -3.16 -19.89
C ASP A 174 -2.32 -2.16 -19.56
N VAL A 175 -1.99 -0.87 -19.36
CA VAL A 175 -2.98 0.15 -19.00
C VAL A 175 -2.94 1.31 -19.98
N ARG A 176 -4.08 1.54 -20.64
CA ARG A 176 -4.27 2.63 -21.59
C ARG A 176 -4.79 3.87 -20.88
N PHE A 177 -4.05 4.96 -21.00
CA PHE A 177 -4.50 6.29 -20.62
C PHE A 177 -5.13 6.97 -21.83
N LEU A 178 -6.39 7.37 -21.71
CA LEU A 178 -7.06 8.22 -22.69
C LEU A 178 -6.35 9.57 -22.81
N GLU A 179 -5.96 10.12 -21.66
CA GLU A 179 -5.22 11.35 -21.61
C GLU A 179 -4.34 11.41 -20.37
N LEU A 180 -3.15 11.96 -20.53
CA LEU A 180 -2.23 12.32 -19.46
C LEU A 180 -1.90 13.80 -19.53
N ARG A 181 -1.84 14.43 -18.37
CA ARG A 181 -1.42 15.82 -18.18
C ARG A 181 -0.54 15.91 -16.94
N GLU A 182 0.33 16.89 -16.93
CA GLU A 182 0.88 17.34 -15.67
C GLU A 182 -0.13 18.30 -15.01
N CYS A 183 -0.31 18.13 -13.70
CA CYS A 183 -1.01 19.07 -12.84
C CYS A 183 -0.21 19.20 -11.54
N TYR A 184 0.20 20.42 -11.20
CA TYR A 184 0.82 20.75 -9.91
C TYR A 184 2.02 19.85 -9.55
N GLY A 185 2.93 19.64 -10.50
CA GLY A 185 4.14 18.84 -10.31
C GLY A 185 3.89 17.33 -10.28
N ARG A 186 2.71 16.87 -10.71
CA ARG A 186 2.28 15.47 -10.66
C ARG A 186 1.68 15.04 -11.98
N LEU A 187 1.76 13.74 -12.28
CA LEU A 187 1.14 13.17 -13.47
C LEU A 187 -0.32 12.83 -13.15
N HIS A 188 -1.24 13.36 -13.93
CA HIS A 188 -2.67 13.05 -13.83
C HIS A 188 -3.10 12.32 -15.11
N GLY A 189 -3.99 11.35 -14.96
CA GLY A 189 -4.44 10.53 -16.07
C GLY A 189 -5.92 10.18 -16.02
N ILE A 190 -6.52 10.07 -17.20
CA ILE A 190 -7.86 9.53 -17.38
C ILE A 190 -7.72 8.16 -18.03
N ILE A 191 -8.33 7.15 -17.42
CA ILE A 191 -8.37 5.77 -17.94
C ILE A 191 -9.82 5.42 -18.22
N ASP A 192 -10.11 4.88 -19.40
CA ASP A 192 -11.42 4.33 -19.70
C ASP A 192 -11.50 2.83 -19.45
N LEU A 193 -12.37 2.45 -18.53
CA LEU A 193 -12.74 1.07 -18.25
C LEU A 193 -14.20 0.86 -18.66
N LEU A 194 -14.48 1.14 -19.93
CA LEU A 194 -15.82 1.09 -20.51
C LEU A 194 -16.15 -0.33 -20.98
N PHE A 195 -17.33 -0.81 -20.58
CA PHE A 195 -17.95 -2.06 -20.97
C PHE A 195 -18.65 -1.91 -22.30
N ASP A 196 -18.21 -2.71 -23.26
CA ASP A 196 -18.87 -2.84 -24.56
C ASP A 196 -20.11 -3.73 -24.41
N SER A 197 -21.29 -3.11 -24.34
CA SER A 197 -22.55 -3.84 -24.27
C SER A 197 -22.93 -4.58 -25.54
N ASN A 198 -22.29 -4.27 -26.67
CA ASN A 198 -22.59 -4.89 -27.96
C ASN A 198 -21.77 -6.15 -28.22
N THR A 199 -20.75 -6.42 -27.40
CA THR A 199 -20.01 -7.66 -27.52
C THR A 199 -20.92 -8.87 -27.34
N THR A 200 -20.80 -9.83 -28.26
CA THR A 200 -21.53 -11.10 -28.17
C THR A 200 -21.07 -11.93 -26.98
N ASN A 201 -19.85 -11.70 -26.48
CA ASN A 201 -19.27 -12.41 -25.34
C ASN A 201 -19.15 -11.51 -24.11
N LYS A 202 -20.30 -11.22 -23.48
CA LYS A 202 -20.38 -10.38 -22.27
C LYS A 202 -19.53 -10.88 -21.10
N VAL A 203 -19.32 -12.20 -20.99
CA VAL A 203 -18.48 -12.80 -19.94
C VAL A 203 -17.01 -12.44 -20.14
N ALA A 204 -16.50 -12.63 -21.36
CA ALA A 204 -15.12 -12.25 -21.69
C ALA A 204 -14.87 -10.74 -21.53
N GLU A 205 -15.86 -9.92 -21.88
CA GLU A 205 -15.78 -8.47 -21.69
C GLU A 205 -15.76 -8.07 -20.21
N ASN A 206 -16.60 -8.69 -19.38
CA ASN A 206 -16.57 -8.48 -17.94
C ASN A 206 -15.19 -8.86 -17.36
N ASP A 207 -14.63 -9.99 -17.80
CA ASP A 207 -13.30 -10.45 -17.39
C ASP A 207 -12.17 -9.51 -17.83
N ARG A 208 -12.32 -8.88 -19.01
CA ARG A 208 -11.39 -7.87 -19.53
C ARG A 208 -11.41 -6.63 -18.64
N ILE A 209 -12.58 -6.09 -18.33
CA ILE A 209 -12.67 -4.87 -17.50
C ILE A 209 -12.21 -5.12 -16.07
N LYS A 210 -12.61 -6.26 -15.47
CA LYS A 210 -12.13 -6.65 -14.14
C LYS A 210 -10.60 -6.76 -14.13
N LEU A 211 -10.00 -7.25 -15.21
CA LEU A 211 -8.55 -7.30 -15.38
C LEU A 211 -7.95 -5.89 -15.45
N GLU A 212 -8.39 -5.05 -16.38
CA GLU A 212 -7.84 -3.71 -16.55
C GLU A 212 -7.97 -2.88 -15.26
N ALA A 213 -9.10 -3.00 -14.56
CA ALA A 213 -9.31 -2.46 -13.23
C ALA A 213 -8.20 -2.87 -12.25
N ARG A 214 -7.83 -4.15 -12.19
CA ARG A 214 -6.74 -4.63 -11.32
C ARG A 214 -5.38 -4.11 -11.76
N SER A 215 -5.14 -4.03 -13.07
CA SER A 215 -3.92 -3.42 -13.62
C SER A 215 -3.79 -1.95 -13.22
N VAL A 216 -4.88 -1.17 -13.25
CA VAL A 216 -4.91 0.20 -12.72
C VAL A 216 -4.51 0.23 -11.24
N LEU A 217 -5.09 -0.63 -10.40
CA LEU A 217 -4.78 -0.68 -8.97
C LEU A 217 -3.30 -0.98 -8.71
N SER A 218 -2.66 -1.79 -9.56
CA SER A 218 -1.23 -2.11 -9.46
C SER A 218 -0.30 -0.93 -9.79
N ILE A 219 -0.78 0.02 -10.61
CA ILE A 219 -0.06 1.23 -11.07
C ILE A 219 -0.24 2.38 -10.08
N VAL A 220 -1.46 2.56 -9.56
CA VAL A 220 -1.80 3.67 -8.65
C VAL A 220 -1.14 3.48 -7.28
N LYS A 221 -1.02 2.23 -6.82
CA LYS A 221 -0.28 1.93 -5.58
C LYS A 221 1.20 1.77 -5.90
N PRO A 222 2.12 2.41 -5.14
CA PRO A 222 3.54 2.46 -5.48
C PRO A 222 4.09 1.07 -5.82
N SER A 223 4.34 0.85 -7.11
CA SER A 223 5.05 -0.32 -7.62
C SER A 223 6.51 0.05 -7.82
N ARG A 224 7.42 -0.90 -7.56
CA ARG A 224 8.85 -0.73 -7.87
C ARG A 224 9.10 -0.38 -9.35
N GLN A 225 8.14 -0.67 -10.23
CA GLN A 225 8.26 -0.47 -11.67
C GLN A 225 7.99 0.97 -12.11
N LEU A 226 7.19 1.75 -11.36
CA LEU A 226 6.91 3.17 -11.63
C LEU A 226 7.56 4.08 -10.60
N ASN A 227 8.70 3.66 -10.04
CA ASN A 227 9.42 4.25 -8.90
C ASN A 227 9.68 5.77 -8.97
N PHE A 228 9.38 6.43 -10.09
CA PHE A 228 9.64 7.84 -10.29
C PHE A 228 8.36 8.65 -10.47
N ILE A 229 7.30 8.20 -11.17
CA ILE A 229 6.06 8.99 -11.33
C ILE A 229 4.83 8.17 -10.96
N HIS A 230 4.14 8.58 -9.90
CA HIS A 230 2.87 7.99 -9.50
C HIS A 230 1.70 8.78 -10.10
N PRO A 231 0.95 8.21 -11.07
CA PRO A 231 -0.15 8.94 -11.68
C PRO A 231 -1.36 9.02 -10.75
N PHE A 232 -1.98 10.20 -10.67
CA PHE A 232 -3.32 10.40 -10.13
C PHE A 232 -4.32 10.06 -11.22
N VAL A 233 -5.08 8.99 -11.02
CA VAL A 233 -5.99 8.49 -12.06
C VAL A 233 -7.44 8.81 -11.74
N ASN A 234 -8.20 9.19 -12.75
CA ASN A 234 -9.66 9.17 -12.73
C ASN A 234 -10.15 8.08 -13.68
N ILE A 235 -11.10 7.27 -13.21
CA ILE A 235 -11.64 6.15 -13.97
C ILE A 235 -12.95 6.54 -14.60
N LEU A 236 -13.02 6.46 -15.92
CA LEU A 236 -14.26 6.58 -16.67
C LEU A 236 -14.82 5.18 -16.92
N THR A 237 -15.99 4.87 -16.37
CA THR A 237 -16.59 3.54 -16.50
C THR A 237 -18.12 3.58 -16.54
N ASN A 238 -18.71 2.62 -17.22
CA ASN A 238 -20.16 2.34 -17.21
C ASN A 238 -20.47 0.99 -16.53
N HIS A 239 -19.46 0.35 -15.91
CA HIS A 239 -19.60 -0.93 -15.24
C HIS A 239 -19.71 -0.73 -13.72
N GLY A 240 -20.89 -1.01 -13.15
CA GLY A 240 -21.19 -0.79 -11.72
C GLY A 240 -20.19 -1.47 -10.78
N GLY A 241 -19.85 -2.74 -11.03
CA GLY A 241 -18.86 -3.45 -10.21
C GLY A 241 -17.43 -2.89 -10.31
N THR A 242 -17.09 -2.21 -11.42
CA THR A 242 -15.79 -1.51 -11.54
C THR A 242 -15.81 -0.21 -10.77
N LYS A 243 -16.93 0.55 -10.84
CA LYS A 243 -17.14 1.75 -10.06
C LYS A 243 -16.97 1.45 -8.57
N GLU A 244 -17.76 0.53 -8.03
CA GLU A 244 -17.71 0.13 -6.62
C GLU A 244 -16.31 -0.34 -6.22
N ARG A 245 -15.64 -1.13 -7.07
CA ARG A 245 -14.26 -1.57 -6.83
C ARG A 245 -13.31 -0.39 -6.67
N MET A 246 -13.30 0.55 -7.61
CA MET A 246 -12.37 1.68 -7.61
C MET A 246 -12.64 2.66 -6.47
N GLU A 247 -13.92 2.98 -6.23
CA GLU A 247 -14.33 3.86 -5.13
C GLU A 247 -13.95 3.25 -3.76
N SER A 248 -14.10 1.92 -3.60
CA SER A 248 -13.67 1.22 -2.37
C SER A 248 -12.16 1.29 -2.11
N LYS A 249 -11.36 1.66 -3.13
CA LYS A 249 -9.91 1.87 -3.02
C LYS A 249 -9.53 3.36 -3.01
N GLY A 250 -10.50 4.26 -2.89
CA GLY A 250 -10.30 5.70 -2.87
C GLY A 250 -9.88 6.30 -4.21
N ILE A 251 -10.11 5.58 -5.32
CA ILE A 251 -9.83 6.06 -6.68
C ILE A 251 -11.06 6.81 -7.20
N PRO A 252 -10.92 8.07 -7.68
CA PRO A 252 -12.02 8.81 -8.28
C PRO A 252 -12.61 8.11 -9.51
N VAL A 253 -13.94 7.99 -9.55
CA VAL A 253 -14.68 7.39 -10.67
C VAL A 253 -15.68 8.37 -11.23
N THR A 254 -15.71 8.49 -12.55
CA THR A 254 -16.80 9.09 -13.31
C THR A 254 -17.64 7.97 -13.89
N TYR A 255 -18.78 7.72 -13.25
CA TYR A 255 -19.70 6.64 -13.62
C TYR A 255 -20.83 7.15 -14.51
N HIS A 256 -21.14 6.39 -15.56
CA HIS A 256 -22.30 6.66 -16.41
C HIS A 256 -23.07 5.38 -16.70
N LYS A 257 -24.36 5.36 -16.34
CA LYS A 257 -25.17 4.14 -16.42
C LYS A 257 -25.60 3.80 -17.85
N ASP A 258 -25.70 4.80 -18.74
CA ASP A 258 -26.23 4.55 -20.08
C ASP A 258 -25.26 3.70 -20.91
N TYR A 259 -25.80 2.65 -21.51
CA TYR A 259 -25.09 1.77 -22.42
C TYR A 259 -24.77 2.53 -23.71
N LEU A 260 -23.47 2.67 -24.00
CA LEU A 260 -22.99 3.29 -25.23
C LEU A 260 -23.15 2.27 -26.35
N LYS A 261 -24.11 2.50 -27.25
CA LYS A 261 -24.52 1.53 -28.28
C LYS A 261 -23.57 1.50 -29.47
N ASN A 262 -22.73 2.50 -29.66
CA ASN A 262 -21.76 2.53 -30.75
C ASN A 262 -20.51 3.35 -30.41
N ASN A 263 -19.47 3.24 -31.24
CA ASN A 263 -18.22 3.97 -31.07
C ASN A 263 -18.39 5.50 -31.11
N THR A 264 -19.34 6.01 -31.90
CA THR A 264 -19.62 7.45 -32.00
C THR A 264 -20.14 8.00 -30.68
N GLU A 265 -21.11 7.31 -30.07
CA GLU A 265 -21.63 7.63 -28.73
C GLU A 265 -20.52 7.55 -27.67
N LYS A 266 -19.63 6.54 -27.76
CA LYS A 266 -18.48 6.43 -26.86
C LYS A 266 -17.52 7.61 -26.99
N ILE A 267 -17.20 8.03 -28.21
CA ILE A 267 -16.32 9.18 -28.46
C ILE A 267 -16.98 10.47 -27.94
N ALA A 268 -18.26 10.68 -28.26
CA ALA A 268 -19.01 11.85 -27.80
C ALA A 268 -19.12 11.89 -26.27
N PHE A 269 -19.36 10.73 -25.64
CA PHE A 269 -19.39 10.57 -24.19
C PHE A 269 -18.06 10.93 -23.54
N ILE A 270 -16.96 10.36 -24.03
CA ILE A 270 -15.60 10.67 -23.56
C ILE A 270 -15.33 12.17 -23.71
N ALA A 271 -15.61 12.76 -24.87
CA ALA A 271 -15.40 14.18 -25.13
C ALA A 271 -16.20 15.06 -24.16
N LYS A 272 -17.49 14.75 -23.95
CA LYS A 272 -18.39 15.51 -23.06
C LYS A 272 -17.94 15.50 -21.59
N HIS A 273 -17.46 14.36 -21.10
CA HIS A 273 -17.15 14.21 -19.66
C HIS A 273 -15.72 14.56 -19.31
N LYS A 274 -14.80 14.49 -20.28
CA LYS A 274 -13.38 14.69 -20.05
C LYS A 274 -13.03 16.06 -19.48
N ASP A 275 -13.68 17.13 -19.95
CA ASP A 275 -13.42 18.48 -19.43
C ASP A 275 -13.94 18.64 -18.00
N ASN A 276 -15.10 18.06 -17.69
CA ASN A 276 -15.63 18.00 -16.33
C ASN A 276 -14.72 17.17 -15.41
N ILE A 277 -14.21 16.03 -15.89
CA ILE A 277 -13.22 15.21 -15.17
C ILE A 277 -11.98 16.05 -14.86
N TRP A 278 -11.44 16.78 -15.83
CA TRP A 278 -10.28 17.63 -15.60
C TRP A 278 -10.55 18.77 -14.61
N GLN A 279 -11.72 19.42 -14.73
CA GLN A 279 -12.14 20.44 -13.77
C GLN A 279 -12.27 19.85 -12.36
N LYS A 280 -12.87 18.66 -12.23
CA LYS A 280 -12.93 17.92 -10.97
C LYS A 280 -11.55 17.52 -10.47
N MET A 281 -10.65 17.02 -11.31
CA MET A 281 -9.30 16.63 -10.90
C MET A 281 -8.46 17.84 -10.47
N SER A 282 -8.71 19.02 -11.03
CA SER A 282 -8.04 20.26 -10.62
C SER A 282 -8.54 20.81 -9.28
N THR A 283 -9.72 20.38 -8.81
CA THR A 283 -10.39 20.88 -7.60
C THR A 283 -10.54 19.82 -6.49
N GLN A 284 -10.62 18.54 -6.84
CA GLN A 284 -10.62 17.42 -5.92
C GLN A 284 -9.20 17.21 -5.38
N ALA A 285 -9.00 17.64 -4.15
CA ALA A 285 -7.78 17.29 -3.41
C ALA A 285 -7.70 15.77 -3.16
N SER A 286 -6.46 15.30 -2.96
CA SER A 286 -5.98 14.02 -2.39
C SER A 286 -6.80 12.72 -2.64
N PRO A 287 -6.13 11.60 -2.97
CA PRO A 287 -6.74 10.27 -2.89
C PRO A 287 -7.44 10.04 -1.54
N GLY A 288 -8.62 9.40 -1.54
CA GLY A 288 -9.41 9.15 -0.32
C GLY A 288 -10.57 10.13 -0.05
N LYS A 289 -10.78 11.14 -0.91
CA LYS A 289 -11.96 12.03 -0.84
C LYS A 289 -13.28 11.42 -1.34
N THR A 290 -13.23 10.28 -2.02
CA THR A 290 -14.44 9.55 -2.37
C THR A 290 -15.05 8.97 -1.12
N ILE A 291 -16.28 9.37 -0.78
CA ILE A 291 -17.02 8.88 0.39
C ILE A 291 -17.38 7.41 0.13
N PRO A 292 -16.79 6.45 0.87
CA PRO A 292 -17.30 5.09 0.86
C PRO A 292 -18.74 5.13 1.40
N GLN A 293 -19.65 4.32 0.86
CA GLN A 293 -21.01 4.15 1.40
C GLN A 293 -21.00 3.41 2.74
N GLN A 294 -20.27 3.91 3.71
CA GLN A 294 -20.03 3.26 4.99
C GLN A 294 -20.11 4.29 6.12
N PRO A 295 -20.45 3.84 7.35
CA PRO A 295 -20.38 4.69 8.52
C PRO A 295 -19.00 5.32 8.63
N ALA A 296 -18.99 6.66 8.70
CA ALA A 296 -17.80 7.44 8.95
C ALA A 296 -17.86 7.96 10.38
N MET A 297 -16.70 8.12 11.01
CA MET A 297 -16.60 8.83 12.28
C MET A 297 -16.86 10.32 12.06
N TYR A 298 -17.70 10.91 12.90
CA TYR A 298 -18.00 12.34 12.93
C TYR A 298 -17.50 12.96 14.23
N PHE A 299 -17.07 14.22 14.16
CA PHE A 299 -16.49 14.96 15.29
C PHE A 299 -17.35 16.17 15.70
N ASP A 300 -18.66 16.12 15.40
CA ASP A 300 -19.59 17.22 15.67
C ASP A 300 -19.70 17.56 17.17
N GLN A 301 -19.41 16.57 18.03
CA GLN A 301 -19.41 16.70 19.49
C GLN A 301 -17.99 16.85 20.08
N GLY A 302 -16.96 17.00 19.23
CA GLY A 302 -15.56 17.07 19.63
C GLY A 302 -14.87 15.70 19.65
N ILE A 303 -13.98 15.49 20.63
CA ILE A 303 -13.13 14.30 20.75
C ILE A 303 -13.97 13.07 21.08
N VAL A 304 -13.78 11.97 20.35
CA VAL A 304 -14.47 10.70 20.63
C VAL A 304 -13.57 9.84 21.51
N SER A 305 -14.02 9.52 22.73
CA SER A 305 -13.26 8.70 23.70
C SER A 305 -13.97 7.38 23.94
N VAL A 306 -13.22 6.28 23.99
CA VAL A 306 -13.73 4.94 24.23
C VAL A 306 -12.86 4.25 25.28
N GLU A 307 -13.49 3.78 26.35
CA GLU A 307 -12.86 2.89 27.33
C GLU A 307 -12.91 1.44 26.81
N SER A 308 -11.85 0.68 27.10
CA SER A 308 -11.70 -0.70 26.69
C SER A 308 -11.14 -1.52 27.85
N THR A 309 -11.40 -2.82 27.88
CA THR A 309 -10.89 -3.76 28.89
C THR A 309 -9.44 -4.18 28.62
N GLY A 310 -8.70 -3.37 27.88
CA GLY A 310 -7.35 -3.63 27.44
C GLY A 310 -6.34 -3.83 28.59
N GLU A 311 -5.38 -4.72 28.38
CA GLU A 311 -4.37 -5.09 29.39
C GLU A 311 -3.00 -4.45 29.15
N TRP A 312 -2.81 -3.71 28.06
CA TRP A 312 -1.54 -3.07 27.75
C TRP A 312 -1.18 -1.99 28.79
N GLN A 313 0.10 -1.97 29.19
CA GLN A 313 0.63 -1.12 30.27
C GLN A 313 1.84 -0.29 29.84
N GLU A 314 2.24 -0.30 28.56
CA GLU A 314 3.37 0.52 28.11
C GLU A 314 2.99 2.00 28.06
N LYS A 315 3.99 2.85 27.79
CA LYS A 315 3.84 4.30 27.68
C LYS A 315 2.69 4.70 26.74
N ASN A 316 2.05 5.81 27.05
CA ASN A 316 0.95 6.32 26.25
C ASN A 316 1.44 6.70 24.84
N LEU A 317 0.60 6.49 23.84
CA LEU A 317 0.97 6.65 22.43
C LEU A 317 0.05 7.62 21.72
N MET A 318 0.65 8.50 20.92
CA MET A 318 0.00 9.29 19.89
C MET A 318 0.43 8.81 18.51
N VAL A 319 -0.54 8.62 17.62
CA VAL A 319 -0.33 8.24 16.21
C VAL A 319 -1.34 8.94 15.31
N CYS A 320 -0.92 9.29 14.10
CA CYS A 320 -1.87 9.68 13.06
C CYS A 320 -2.49 8.46 12.38
N LEU A 321 -3.72 8.60 11.91
CA LEU A 321 -4.37 7.65 11.01
C LEU A 321 -4.23 8.13 9.57
N GLY A 322 -3.61 7.30 8.72
CA GLY A 322 -3.51 7.53 7.28
C GLY A 322 -4.55 6.73 6.49
N ASN A 323 -4.67 7.06 5.19
CA ASN A 323 -5.46 6.29 4.22
C ASN A 323 -5.01 4.83 4.09
N ASP A 324 -3.73 4.54 4.37
CA ASP A 324 -3.23 3.17 4.59
C ASP A 324 -3.01 2.99 6.11
N PRO A 325 -3.91 2.31 6.83
CA PRO A 325 -3.81 2.16 8.28
C PRO A 325 -2.67 1.23 8.71
N ALA A 326 -2.01 0.51 7.81
CA ALA A 326 -1.01 -0.50 8.17
C ALA A 326 0.09 0.07 9.08
N SER A 327 0.65 1.25 8.79
CA SER A 327 1.68 1.85 9.65
C SER A 327 1.14 2.33 10.99
N THR A 328 -0.12 2.78 11.04
CA THR A 328 -0.79 3.19 12.29
C THR A 328 -0.98 1.97 13.17
N LEU A 329 -1.51 0.86 12.62
CA LEU A 329 -1.73 -0.37 13.38
C LEU A 329 -0.40 -0.99 13.83
N VAL A 330 0.63 -1.02 12.98
CA VAL A 330 1.97 -1.46 13.39
C VAL A 330 2.49 -0.63 14.55
N ALA A 331 2.35 0.70 14.49
CA ALA A 331 2.80 1.56 15.59
C ALA A 331 2.07 1.20 16.90
N ILE A 332 0.75 1.04 16.85
CA ILE A 332 -0.04 0.64 18.02
C ILE A 332 0.41 -0.71 18.57
N PHE A 333 0.55 -1.75 17.74
CA PHE A 333 0.90 -3.11 18.17
C PHE A 333 2.36 -3.25 18.61
N SER A 334 3.26 -2.41 18.09
CA SER A 334 4.68 -2.39 18.50
C SER A 334 4.88 -1.69 19.84
N HIS A 335 4.15 -0.60 20.08
CA HIS A 335 4.26 0.20 21.30
C HIS A 335 3.38 -0.31 22.44
N ARG A 336 2.28 -1.02 22.15
CA ARG A 336 1.35 -1.60 23.14
C ARG A 336 0.95 -0.62 24.26
N PRO A 337 0.39 0.55 23.93
CA PRO A 337 0.18 1.63 24.90
C PRO A 337 -0.95 1.33 25.89
N SER A 338 -0.85 1.88 27.10
CA SER A 338 -1.97 1.93 28.05
C SER A 338 -3.06 2.91 27.58
N LYS A 339 -2.70 4.15 27.27
CA LYS A 339 -3.61 5.15 26.65
C LYS A 339 -3.17 5.46 25.22
N LEU A 340 -4.13 5.55 24.31
CA LEU A 340 -3.88 5.77 22.89
C LEU A 340 -4.64 7.01 22.39
N ILE A 341 -3.95 7.90 21.69
CA ILE A 341 -4.55 8.98 20.91
C ILE A 341 -4.31 8.68 19.43
N ILE A 342 -5.40 8.61 18.66
CA ILE A 342 -5.38 8.47 17.21
C ILE A 342 -5.82 9.80 16.59
N PHE A 343 -4.90 10.51 15.94
CA PHE A 343 -5.25 11.70 15.18
C PHE A 343 -5.93 11.32 13.86
N VAL A 344 -7.17 11.78 13.67
CA VAL A 344 -8.02 11.45 12.52
C VAL A 344 -8.22 12.71 11.69
N ASP A 345 -7.80 12.68 10.42
CA ASP A 345 -8.12 13.75 9.49
C ASP A 345 -9.62 13.76 9.16
N GLN A 346 -10.35 14.65 9.82
CA GLN A 346 -11.80 14.74 9.71
C GLN A 346 -12.29 15.16 8.32
N ASN A 347 -11.39 15.71 7.48
CA ASN A 347 -11.71 16.19 6.14
C ASN A 347 -11.46 15.14 5.05
N THR A 348 -10.92 13.96 5.42
CA THR A 348 -10.72 12.84 4.50
C THR A 348 -11.69 11.71 4.83
N PRO A 349 -12.82 11.57 4.08
CA PRO A 349 -13.87 10.59 4.35
C PRO A 349 -13.36 9.16 4.56
N LEU A 350 -12.40 8.71 3.74
CA LEU A 350 -11.83 7.36 3.90
C LEU A 350 -11.13 7.19 5.26
N VAL A 351 -10.41 8.21 5.76
CA VAL A 351 -9.77 8.18 7.08
C VAL A 351 -10.82 8.09 8.18
N CYS A 352 -11.92 8.84 8.08
CA CYS A 352 -13.03 8.77 9.03
C CYS A 352 -13.72 7.40 9.04
N VAL A 353 -13.90 6.77 7.88
CA VAL A 353 -14.43 5.39 7.76
C VAL A 353 -13.48 4.38 8.40
N ILE A 354 -12.17 4.52 8.17
CA ILE A 354 -11.18 3.64 8.80
C ILE A 354 -11.17 3.83 10.32
N ALA A 355 -11.23 5.08 10.81
CA ALA A 355 -11.32 5.38 12.24
C ALA A 355 -12.54 4.70 12.87
N GLU A 356 -13.69 4.75 12.19
CA GLU A 356 -14.91 4.10 12.65
C GLU A 356 -14.76 2.57 12.70
N ARG A 357 -14.12 1.95 11.70
CA ARG A 357 -13.79 0.50 11.74
C ARG A 357 -12.86 0.14 12.90
N ILE A 358 -11.90 1.01 13.22
CA ILE A 358 -11.02 0.81 14.38
C ILE A 358 -11.85 0.90 15.67
N ARG A 359 -12.76 1.89 15.77
CA ARG A 359 -13.64 2.08 16.91
C ARG A 359 -14.57 0.88 17.14
N THR A 360 -15.12 0.28 16.08
CA THR A 360 -15.98 -0.91 16.22
C THR A 360 -15.22 -2.19 16.58
N LYS A 361 -13.89 -2.19 16.46
CA LYS A 361 -13.01 -3.30 16.84
C LYS A 361 -12.07 -2.93 17.98
N ILE A 362 -12.52 -2.05 18.87
CA ILE A 362 -11.73 -1.51 19.97
C ILE A 362 -11.23 -2.60 20.92
N ASN A 363 -12.01 -3.67 21.14
CA ASN A 363 -11.65 -4.77 22.02
C ASN A 363 -10.44 -5.58 21.52
N ASN A 364 -10.10 -5.47 20.23
CA ASN A 364 -8.88 -6.04 19.66
C ASN A 364 -7.66 -5.11 19.84
N LEU A 365 -7.89 -3.86 20.25
CA LEU A 365 -6.86 -2.93 20.68
C LEU A 365 -6.82 -2.97 22.20
N HIS A 366 -5.84 -3.69 22.74
CA HIS A 366 -5.72 -3.92 24.18
C HIS A 366 -5.25 -2.69 24.98
N ALA A 367 -5.43 -1.47 24.47
CA ALA A 367 -5.26 -0.25 25.25
C ALA A 367 -6.48 -0.03 26.16
N GLN A 368 -6.28 0.61 27.31
CA GLN A 368 -7.34 0.87 28.29
C GLN A 368 -8.26 2.01 27.86
N ILE A 369 -7.67 3.07 27.28
CA ILE A 369 -8.41 4.26 26.84
C ILE A 369 -7.92 4.63 25.44
N ILE A 370 -8.87 4.86 24.54
CA ILE A 370 -8.58 5.28 23.17
C ILE A 370 -9.35 6.56 22.85
N HIS A 371 -8.61 7.61 22.51
CA HIS A 371 -9.15 8.88 22.04
C HIS A 371 -8.95 9.00 20.53
N PHE A 372 -10.02 9.26 19.79
CA PHE A 372 -9.96 9.69 18.41
C PHE A 372 -10.03 11.21 18.38
N TRP A 373 -8.93 11.82 17.93
CA TRP A 373 -8.70 13.25 18.02
C TRP A 373 -8.74 13.89 16.64
N PRO A 374 -9.64 14.86 16.37
CA PRO A 374 -9.75 15.44 15.05
C PRO A 374 -8.55 16.32 14.69
N THR A 375 -8.04 16.11 13.48
CA THR A 375 -7.01 16.93 12.83
C THR A 375 -7.37 17.16 11.36
N ASN A 376 -6.47 17.78 10.58
CA ASN A 376 -6.57 17.89 9.14
C ASN A 376 -5.26 17.46 8.44
N LEU A 377 -5.24 17.51 7.09
CA LEU A 377 -4.04 17.18 6.30
C LEU A 377 -2.83 18.08 6.58
N THR A 378 -3.04 19.32 7.04
CA THR A 378 -1.98 20.29 7.38
C THR A 378 -1.48 20.13 8.81
N GLY A 379 -1.99 19.14 9.56
CA GLY A 379 -1.60 18.86 10.93
C GLY A 379 -2.26 19.76 11.97
N ASN A 380 -3.20 20.62 11.59
CA ASN A 380 -3.94 21.42 12.58
C ASN A 380 -4.68 20.49 13.54
N ILE A 381 -4.32 20.52 14.82
CA ILE A 381 -4.93 19.71 15.87
C ILE A 381 -6.08 20.53 16.45
N LEU A 382 -7.32 20.09 16.24
CA LEU A 382 -8.46 20.77 16.86
C LEU A 382 -8.44 20.56 18.38
N TYR A 383 -8.88 21.54 19.16
CA TYR A 383 -8.84 21.48 20.63
C TYR A 383 -7.42 21.30 21.21
N LYS A 384 -6.39 21.86 20.57
CA LYS A 384 -4.98 21.70 20.94
C LYS A 384 -4.71 22.02 22.41
N GLU A 385 -5.39 23.00 22.99
CA GLU A 385 -5.24 23.41 24.39
C GLU A 385 -5.63 22.26 25.35
N LYS A 386 -6.72 21.54 25.05
CA LYS A 386 -7.14 20.36 25.82
C LYS A 386 -6.14 19.22 25.69
N LEU A 387 -5.56 19.05 24.50
CA LEU A 387 -4.51 18.05 24.29
C LEU A 387 -3.30 18.38 25.18
N ILE A 388 -2.83 19.63 25.15
CA ILE A 388 -1.66 20.06 25.94
C ILE A 388 -1.87 19.77 27.43
N GLN A 389 -3.06 20.05 27.98
CA GLN A 389 -3.39 19.72 29.37
C GLN A 389 -3.24 18.21 29.66
N GLN A 390 -3.72 17.35 28.76
CA GLN A 390 -3.58 15.89 28.90
C GLN A 390 -2.12 15.40 28.79
N LEU A 391 -1.27 16.13 28.06
CA LEU A 391 0.15 15.81 27.90
C LEU A 391 0.97 16.15 29.15
N GLU A 392 0.58 17.15 29.93
CA GLU A 392 1.31 17.56 31.14
C GLU A 392 1.25 16.52 32.26
N GLU A 393 0.20 15.70 32.29
CA GLU A 393 -0.06 14.73 33.36
C GLU A 393 0.63 13.37 33.17
N ASN A 394 1.09 13.04 31.95
CA ASN A 394 1.58 11.69 31.64
C ASN A 394 2.76 11.73 30.66
N GLU A 395 3.58 10.66 30.65
CA GLU A 395 4.56 10.49 29.57
C GLU A 395 3.90 10.02 28.28
N TRP A 396 4.20 10.70 27.17
CA TRP A 396 3.68 10.37 25.85
C TRP A 396 4.77 10.13 24.81
N ILE A 397 4.54 9.10 24.00
CA ILE A 397 5.29 8.82 22.78
C ILE A 397 4.47 9.33 21.59
N ALA A 398 5.11 10.05 20.65
CA ALA A 398 4.57 10.31 19.32
C ALA A 398 5.31 9.47 18.29
N ASN A 399 4.63 8.46 17.72
CA ASN A 399 5.18 7.75 16.58
C ASN A 399 4.81 8.49 15.30
N ILE A 400 5.79 9.11 14.64
CA ILE A 400 5.60 10.01 13.50
C ILE A 400 5.53 9.28 12.14
N SER A 401 5.62 7.95 12.14
CA SER A 401 5.67 7.16 10.90
C SER A 401 4.38 7.17 10.10
N PRO A 402 3.18 7.06 10.73
CA PRO A 402 1.92 7.24 10.03
C PRO A 402 1.56 8.73 9.91
N GLY A 403 0.59 9.02 9.03
CA GLY A 403 0.09 10.38 8.80
C GLY A 403 0.85 11.15 7.71
N THR A 404 0.42 12.40 7.50
CA THR A 404 1.09 13.35 6.60
C THR A 404 2.34 13.91 7.26
N LYS A 405 3.24 14.47 6.46
CA LYS A 405 4.44 15.14 6.99
C LYS A 405 4.13 16.39 7.78
N ALA A 406 3.07 17.11 7.40
CA ALA A 406 2.58 18.27 8.15
C ALA A 406 2.03 17.86 9.54
N GLN A 407 1.36 16.70 9.63
CA GLN A 407 0.98 16.12 10.93
C GLN A 407 2.23 15.76 11.75
N SER A 408 3.25 15.13 11.14
CA SER A 408 4.52 14.85 11.83
C SER A 408 5.24 16.13 12.31
N TRP A 409 5.18 17.21 11.53
CA TRP A 409 5.70 18.52 11.90
C TRP A 409 5.01 19.04 13.18
N GLN A 410 3.68 18.99 13.23
CA GLN A 410 2.89 19.47 14.36
C GLN A 410 3.09 18.61 15.62
N MET A 411 3.07 17.28 15.48
CA MET A 411 3.31 16.36 16.60
C MET A 411 4.70 16.56 17.23
N ALA A 412 5.71 16.88 16.42
CA ALA A 412 7.07 17.11 16.90
C ALA A 412 7.23 18.38 17.76
N ARG A 413 6.25 19.30 17.72
CA ARG A 413 6.23 20.54 18.51
C ARG A 413 5.38 20.44 19.77
N LEU A 414 4.68 19.34 19.98
CA LEU A 414 3.90 19.13 21.20
C LEU A 414 4.84 19.04 22.42
N PRO A 415 4.48 19.67 23.54
CA PRO A 415 5.29 19.64 24.76
C PRO A 415 5.24 18.25 25.40
N HIS A 416 6.30 17.86 26.12
CA HIS A 416 6.37 16.60 26.88
C HIS A 416 6.25 15.31 26.06
N VAL A 417 6.56 15.35 24.77
CA VAL A 417 6.46 14.19 23.87
C VAL A 417 7.83 13.65 23.47
N GLN A 418 7.99 12.32 23.52
CA GLN A 418 9.13 11.61 22.94
C GLN A 418 8.83 11.21 21.50
N LEU A 419 9.71 11.58 20.56
CA LEU A 419 9.50 11.28 19.14
C LEU A 419 10.06 9.90 18.79
N TRP A 420 9.24 9.10 18.11
CA TRP A 420 9.58 7.74 17.71
C TRP A 420 9.25 7.49 16.23
N SER A 421 9.92 6.52 15.63
CA SER A 421 9.63 6.09 14.27
C SER A 421 9.78 4.58 14.09
N LEU A 422 8.95 4.01 13.23
CA LEU A 422 9.02 2.66 12.72
C LEU A 422 10.12 2.59 11.67
N ARG A 423 11.06 1.68 11.90
CA ARG A 423 12.18 1.40 11.02
C ARG A 423 12.05 0.01 10.45
N ASN A 424 11.49 -0.06 9.25
CA ASN A 424 11.27 -1.33 8.55
C ASN A 424 12.59 -2.04 8.23
N ASP A 425 13.65 -1.30 7.95
CA ASP A 425 15.00 -1.81 7.65
C ASP A 425 15.58 -2.66 8.79
N VAL A 426 15.32 -2.26 10.05
CA VAL A 426 15.75 -3.00 11.24
C VAL A 426 14.59 -3.70 11.98
N ASN A 427 13.37 -3.59 11.48
CA ASN A 427 12.14 -4.15 12.06
C ASN A 427 11.98 -3.76 13.55
N LYS A 428 12.09 -2.47 13.84
CA LYS A 428 11.97 -1.91 15.20
C LYS A 428 11.20 -0.59 15.20
N ALA A 429 10.59 -0.23 16.32
CA ALA A 429 10.28 1.16 16.62
C ALA A 429 11.45 1.75 17.43
N ILE A 430 11.98 2.90 17.02
CA ILE A 430 13.13 3.53 17.67
C ILE A 430 12.80 4.97 18.08
N PRO A 431 13.38 5.47 19.18
CA PRO A 431 13.35 6.89 19.49
C PRO A 431 14.17 7.66 18.43
N LEU A 432 13.72 8.87 18.08
CA LEU A 432 14.40 9.76 17.14
C LEU A 432 15.39 10.70 17.83
N ILE A 433 15.17 10.95 19.12
CA ILE A 433 16.00 11.82 19.96
C ILE A 433 16.36 10.99 21.17
N GLU A 434 17.65 10.93 21.50
CA GLU A 434 18.12 10.18 22.66
C GLU A 434 17.48 10.76 23.93
N SER A 435 16.73 9.92 24.64
CA SER A 435 16.30 10.21 26.02
C SER A 435 17.02 9.25 26.95
N ALA A 436 17.54 9.76 28.06
CA ALA A 436 18.35 8.98 29.00
C ALA A 436 17.60 7.84 29.72
N ILE A 437 16.29 7.63 29.45
CA ILE A 437 15.38 6.91 30.36
C ILE A 437 14.51 5.83 29.66
N SER A 438 14.63 5.60 28.34
CA SER A 438 13.71 4.68 27.62
C SER A 438 14.40 3.41 27.10
N PRO A 439 13.70 2.27 26.93
CA PRO A 439 14.22 1.17 26.12
C PRO A 439 14.72 1.70 24.78
N ALA A 440 15.89 1.22 24.34
CA ALA A 440 16.52 1.70 23.11
C ALA A 440 15.65 1.46 21.85
N TYR A 441 14.68 0.54 21.92
CA TYR A 441 13.74 0.22 20.86
C TYR A 441 12.59 -0.66 21.36
N TYR A 442 11.50 -0.72 20.60
CA TYR A 442 10.48 -1.78 20.69
C TYR A 442 10.56 -2.69 19.45
N ASP A 443 10.25 -3.97 19.63
CA ASP A 443 10.14 -4.90 18.52
C ASP A 443 8.94 -4.52 17.63
N TYR A 444 9.16 -4.56 16.33
CA TYR A 444 8.10 -4.30 15.36
C TYR A 444 7.08 -5.44 15.39
N LYS A 445 5.83 -5.10 15.61
CA LYS A 445 4.71 -6.05 15.65
C LYS A 445 3.63 -5.63 14.68
N VAL A 446 3.14 -6.58 13.90
CA VAL A 446 1.95 -6.39 13.06
C VAL A 446 0.72 -6.96 13.77
N PRO A 447 -0.48 -6.42 13.50
CA PRO A 447 -1.71 -7.06 13.98
C PRO A 447 -1.93 -8.45 13.36
N SER A 448 -2.90 -9.19 13.89
CA SER A 448 -3.35 -10.44 13.26
C SER A 448 -3.91 -10.19 11.86
N ILE A 449 -3.90 -11.24 11.02
CA ILE A 449 -4.38 -11.16 9.64
C ILE A 449 -5.85 -10.73 9.60
N ILE A 450 -6.66 -11.28 10.52
CA ILE A 450 -8.09 -10.96 10.64
C ILE A 450 -8.27 -9.48 11.02
N PHE A 451 -7.58 -9.01 12.05
CA PHE A 451 -7.73 -7.62 12.47
C PHE A 451 -7.30 -6.64 11.36
N GLN A 452 -6.14 -6.87 10.74
CA GLN A 452 -5.65 -6.04 9.63
C GLN A 452 -6.64 -5.98 8.46
N THR A 453 -7.20 -7.13 8.08
CA THR A 453 -8.08 -7.22 6.92
C THR A 453 -9.43 -6.55 7.18
N THR A 454 -9.96 -6.68 8.39
CA THR A 454 -11.22 -6.06 8.81
C THR A 454 -11.12 -4.53 8.81
N ILE A 455 -10.01 -3.98 9.28
CA ILE A 455 -9.78 -2.52 9.23
C ILE A 455 -9.61 -2.03 7.79
N GLN A 456 -8.87 -2.75 6.93
CA GLN A 456 -8.57 -2.30 5.56
C GLN A 456 -9.75 -2.45 4.59
N LYS A 457 -10.46 -3.58 4.61
CA LYS A 457 -11.35 -3.97 3.51
C LYS A 457 -12.83 -4.13 3.87
N HIS A 458 -13.25 -3.69 5.05
CA HIS A 458 -14.61 -3.88 5.59
C HIS A 458 -14.91 -5.37 5.82
N GLU A 459 -15.33 -5.69 7.04
CA GLU A 459 -16.13 -6.89 7.27
C GLU A 459 -17.57 -6.59 6.81
N PRO A 460 -18.30 -7.53 6.19
CA PRO A 460 -19.75 -7.46 6.28
C PRO A 460 -20.08 -7.37 7.78
N MET A 461 -20.90 -6.40 8.19
CA MET A 461 -21.33 -6.26 9.58
C MET A 461 -21.84 -7.60 10.13
N PHE A 462 -20.99 -8.34 10.82
CA PHE A 462 -21.44 -9.35 11.76
C PHE A 462 -21.95 -8.54 12.95
N GLN A 463 -23.27 -8.45 13.10
CA GLN A 463 -23.81 -8.02 14.37
C GLN A 463 -23.33 -9.03 15.40
N GLU A 464 -22.47 -8.58 16.32
CA GLU A 464 -22.01 -9.31 17.51
C GLU A 464 -23.17 -9.52 18.51
N SER A 465 -24.38 -9.82 18.02
CA SER A 465 -25.38 -10.43 18.89
C SER A 465 -24.94 -11.88 19.09
N ASP A 466 -24.29 -12.08 20.23
CA ASP A 466 -24.12 -13.36 20.89
C ASP A 466 -25.32 -14.27 20.56
N HIS A 467 -25.03 -15.46 20.03
CA HIS A 467 -25.98 -16.56 19.72
C HIS A 467 -26.46 -16.74 18.27
N PHE A 468 -26.07 -15.91 17.30
CA PHE A 468 -25.98 -16.44 15.92
C PHE A 468 -24.68 -17.24 15.76
N ILE A 469 -24.62 -18.36 16.48
CA ILE A 469 -24.11 -19.58 15.87
C ILE A 469 -24.90 -19.65 14.57
N PHE A 470 -24.27 -19.38 13.42
CA PHE A 470 -24.83 -19.88 12.19
C PHE A 470 -25.07 -21.36 12.50
N LYS A 471 -26.35 -21.77 12.65
CA LYS A 471 -26.71 -23.20 12.73
C LYS A 471 -26.10 -23.96 11.56
N ASP A 472 -25.72 -23.21 10.53
CA ASP A 472 -24.81 -23.58 9.49
C ASP A 472 -23.37 -23.04 9.64
N SER A 473 -22.53 -23.75 10.42
CA SER A 473 -21.09 -23.48 10.63
C SER A 473 -20.23 -23.34 9.34
N ARG A 474 -20.84 -23.55 8.17
CA ARG A 474 -20.23 -23.41 6.84
C ARG A 474 -19.93 -21.97 6.46
N TYR A 475 -20.70 -20.98 6.92
CA TYR A 475 -20.59 -19.59 6.42
C TYR A 475 -19.54 -18.73 7.14
N SER A 476 -19.32 -18.87 8.45
CA SER A 476 -18.24 -18.11 9.13
C SER A 476 -16.84 -18.58 8.71
N ARG A 477 -16.69 -19.88 8.38
CA ARG A 477 -15.46 -20.46 7.84
C ARG A 477 -15.11 -19.97 6.43
N THR A 478 -16.10 -19.58 5.62
CA THR A 478 -15.87 -19.26 4.20
C THR A 478 -15.22 -17.88 3.97
N TYR A 479 -15.30 -16.95 4.93
CA TYR A 479 -14.75 -15.59 4.77
C TYR A 479 -13.35 -15.44 5.36
N LEU A 480 -13.10 -16.05 6.52
CA LEU A 480 -11.85 -15.88 7.27
C LEU A 480 -10.75 -16.87 6.85
N GLY A 481 -11.13 -17.94 6.14
CA GLY A 481 -10.21 -18.98 5.71
C GLY A 481 -9.79 -19.94 6.83
N LEU A 482 -9.00 -20.95 6.49
CA LEU A 482 -8.47 -21.94 7.43
C LEU A 482 -7.33 -21.33 8.25
N SER A 483 -7.35 -21.47 9.57
CA SER A 483 -6.27 -20.97 10.45
C SER A 483 -5.06 -21.89 10.47
N ILE A 484 -3.95 -21.36 10.99
CA ILE A 484 -2.73 -22.13 11.28
C ILE A 484 -3.02 -23.37 12.14
N ASP A 485 -3.92 -23.25 13.12
CA ASP A 485 -4.30 -24.34 14.03
C ASP A 485 -5.05 -25.48 13.34
N MET A 486 -5.65 -25.21 12.17
CA MET A 486 -6.31 -26.24 11.35
C MET A 486 -5.32 -26.96 10.42
N ILE A 487 -4.21 -26.32 10.06
CA ILE A 487 -3.20 -26.87 9.14
C ILE A 487 -2.11 -27.62 9.90
N GLN A 488 -1.65 -27.08 11.03
CA GLN A 488 -0.57 -27.64 11.83
C GLN A 488 -0.77 -29.13 12.20
N PRO A 489 -1.98 -29.60 12.62
CA PRO A 489 -2.21 -31.01 12.93
C PRO A 489 -2.11 -31.94 11.70
N LYS A 490 -2.30 -31.41 10.49
CA LYS A 490 -2.25 -32.18 9.23
C LYS A 490 -0.83 -32.33 8.67
N MET A 491 0.17 -31.69 9.26
CA MET A 491 1.51 -31.56 8.69
C MET A 491 2.18 -32.90 8.34
N ASN A 492 2.04 -33.91 9.19
CA ASN A 492 2.61 -35.24 8.94
C ASN A 492 2.06 -35.89 7.66
N SER A 493 0.77 -35.68 7.37
CA SER A 493 0.13 -36.19 6.15
C SER A 493 0.37 -35.29 4.94
N LEU A 494 0.58 -33.99 5.14
CA LEU A 494 0.83 -33.02 4.07
C LEU A 494 2.28 -33.06 3.55
N ILE A 495 3.28 -33.43 4.36
CA ILE A 495 4.70 -33.48 3.91
C ILE A 495 4.94 -34.44 2.72
N PRO A 496 4.43 -35.69 2.74
CA PRO A 496 4.50 -36.57 1.57
C PRO A 496 3.80 -35.98 0.35
N PHE A 497 2.69 -35.26 0.56
CA PHE A 497 1.94 -34.61 -0.51
C PHE A 497 2.77 -33.49 -1.15
N ILE A 498 3.34 -32.59 -0.34
CA ILE A 498 4.25 -31.52 -0.77
C ILE A 498 5.40 -32.10 -1.60
N SER A 499 6.00 -33.19 -1.09
CA SER A 499 7.12 -33.87 -1.75
C SER A 499 6.75 -34.42 -3.12
N LEU A 500 5.59 -35.08 -3.22
CA LEU A 500 5.12 -35.64 -4.48
C LEU A 500 4.75 -34.54 -5.49
N ILE A 501 4.07 -33.46 -5.09
CA ILE A 501 3.75 -32.32 -5.98
C ILE A 501 5.03 -31.71 -6.56
N ALA A 502 6.03 -31.47 -5.70
CA ALA A 502 7.29 -30.91 -6.13
C ALA A 502 8.05 -31.83 -7.09
N GLU A 503 8.03 -33.14 -6.83
CA GLU A 503 8.69 -34.14 -7.70
C GLU A 503 7.97 -34.30 -9.04
N ILE A 504 6.63 -34.28 -9.07
CA ILE A 504 5.86 -34.27 -10.33
C ILE A 504 6.22 -33.04 -11.16
N ALA A 505 6.22 -31.86 -10.55
CA ALA A 505 6.59 -30.62 -11.24
C ALA A 505 8.05 -30.63 -11.71
N LYS A 506 8.95 -31.26 -10.96
CA LYS A 506 10.37 -31.38 -11.31
C LYS A 506 10.62 -32.27 -12.52
N ASN A 507 9.84 -33.35 -12.68
CA ASN A 507 9.97 -34.28 -13.81
C ASN A 507 9.29 -33.79 -15.10
N ASP A 508 8.52 -32.71 -15.05
CA ASP A 508 8.02 -32.02 -16.24
C ASP A 508 9.05 -31.00 -16.73
N GLU A 509 9.47 -31.09 -18.00
CA GLU A 509 10.48 -30.19 -18.59
C GLU A 509 10.09 -28.71 -18.47
N LYS A 510 8.80 -28.40 -18.49
CA LYS A 510 8.25 -27.05 -18.38
C LYS A 510 7.90 -26.68 -16.94
N GLY A 511 8.11 -27.55 -15.97
CA GLY A 511 7.74 -27.36 -14.58
C GLY A 511 6.23 -27.35 -14.33
N GLN A 512 5.43 -27.96 -15.20
CA GLN A 512 3.96 -27.98 -15.10
C GLN A 512 3.47 -29.11 -14.19
N PHE A 513 2.34 -28.87 -13.53
CA PHE A 513 1.59 -29.93 -12.88
C PHE A 513 0.49 -30.45 -13.82
N PRO A 514 0.37 -31.77 -14.07
CA PRO A 514 -0.59 -32.33 -15.03
C PRO A 514 -2.02 -32.39 -14.47
N PHE A 515 -2.55 -31.24 -14.05
CA PHE A 515 -3.87 -31.11 -13.40
C PHE A 515 -5.02 -31.71 -14.21
N HIS A 516 -4.99 -31.55 -15.53
CA HIS A 516 -5.99 -32.12 -16.44
C HIS A 516 -6.06 -33.65 -16.35
N ARG A 517 -4.94 -34.32 -16.05
CA ARG A 517 -4.89 -35.78 -15.87
C ARG A 517 -5.57 -36.15 -14.56
N LEU A 518 -5.25 -35.47 -13.46
CA LEU A 518 -5.89 -35.69 -12.15
C LEU A 518 -7.41 -35.58 -12.24
N ASN A 519 -7.92 -34.56 -12.93
CA ASN A 519 -9.37 -34.37 -13.07
C ASN A 519 -10.05 -35.45 -13.91
N LYS A 520 -9.35 -36.03 -14.89
CA LYS A 520 -9.92 -37.04 -15.77
C LYS A 520 -9.85 -38.45 -15.18
N THR A 521 -8.74 -38.80 -14.54
CA THR A 521 -8.47 -40.17 -14.09
C THR A 521 -8.66 -40.34 -12.59
N GLY A 522 -8.74 -39.24 -11.83
CA GLY A 522 -8.65 -39.27 -10.37
C GLY A 522 -7.26 -39.65 -9.85
N VAL A 523 -6.27 -39.90 -10.71
CA VAL A 523 -4.95 -40.41 -10.32
C VAL A 523 -3.83 -39.80 -11.16
N ILE A 524 -2.78 -39.29 -10.51
CA ILE A 524 -1.49 -38.99 -11.13
C ILE A 524 -0.46 -39.97 -10.57
N THR A 525 0.26 -40.64 -11.46
CA THR A 525 1.31 -41.61 -11.11
C THR A 525 2.63 -41.13 -11.67
N LEU A 526 3.64 -40.98 -10.81
CA LEU A 526 5.03 -40.73 -11.22
C LEU A 526 5.73 -42.05 -11.54
N ASN A 527 5.51 -43.07 -10.70
CA ASN A 527 5.94 -44.45 -10.89
C ASN A 527 5.01 -45.39 -10.10
N GLN A 528 5.26 -46.70 -10.12
CA GLN A 528 4.41 -47.70 -9.45
C GLN A 528 4.24 -47.51 -7.92
N HIS A 529 5.14 -46.78 -7.27
CA HIS A 529 5.14 -46.53 -5.82
C HIS A 529 4.77 -45.09 -5.45
N ASP A 530 4.90 -44.14 -6.38
CA ASP A 530 4.70 -42.71 -6.14
C ASP A 530 3.49 -42.20 -6.94
N TYR A 531 2.39 -41.95 -6.24
CA TYR A 531 1.14 -41.53 -6.86
C TYR A 531 0.28 -40.66 -5.94
N LEU A 532 -0.58 -39.87 -6.59
CA LEU A 532 -1.64 -39.08 -5.98
C LEU A 532 -2.98 -39.58 -6.50
N LYS A 533 -3.88 -39.96 -5.61
CA LYS A 533 -5.20 -40.48 -5.95
C LYS A 533 -6.29 -39.73 -5.19
N ILE A 534 -7.33 -39.29 -5.91
CA ILE A 534 -8.58 -38.83 -5.31
C ILE A 534 -9.34 -40.06 -4.84
N VAL A 535 -9.57 -40.16 -3.53
CA VAL A 535 -10.33 -41.27 -2.92
C VAL A 535 -11.81 -40.90 -2.84
N GLN A 536 -12.08 -39.69 -2.36
CA GLN A 536 -13.43 -39.21 -2.14
C GLN A 536 -13.49 -37.71 -2.42
N THR A 537 -14.62 -37.26 -2.95
CA THR A 537 -14.92 -35.85 -3.17
C THR A 537 -16.28 -35.55 -2.57
N ASN A 538 -16.38 -34.49 -1.77
CA ASN A 538 -17.65 -33.85 -1.45
C ASN A 538 -17.60 -32.39 -1.94
N LYS A 539 -18.62 -31.58 -1.64
CA LYS A 539 -18.72 -30.20 -2.16
C LYS A 539 -17.61 -29.27 -1.66
N GLU A 540 -17.02 -29.55 -0.49
CA GLU A 540 -16.12 -28.61 0.20
C GLU A 540 -14.75 -29.22 0.49
N GLN A 541 -14.60 -30.54 0.32
CA GLN A 541 -13.45 -31.31 0.77
C GLN A 541 -13.16 -32.47 -0.19
N ILE A 542 -11.88 -32.75 -0.34
CA ILE A 542 -11.31 -33.81 -1.15
C ILE A 542 -10.42 -34.65 -0.25
N THR A 543 -10.66 -35.95 -0.24
CA THR A 543 -9.78 -36.91 0.39
C THR A 543 -8.78 -37.42 -0.65
N PHE A 544 -7.51 -37.13 -0.43
CA PHE A 544 -6.41 -37.63 -1.24
C PHE A 544 -5.73 -38.79 -0.54
N GLU A 545 -5.41 -39.81 -1.31
CA GLU A 545 -4.39 -40.79 -0.98
C GLU A 545 -3.09 -40.42 -1.69
N VAL A 546 -2.03 -40.30 -0.93
CA VAL A 546 -0.69 -39.96 -1.40
C VAL A 546 0.23 -41.11 -1.04
N SER A 547 0.88 -41.69 -2.03
CA SER A 547 2.02 -42.58 -1.83
C SER A 547 3.28 -41.88 -2.30
N TYR A 548 4.28 -41.76 -1.44
CA TYR A 548 5.60 -41.23 -1.79
C TYR A 548 6.69 -41.99 -1.03
N LYS A 549 7.66 -42.56 -1.74
CA LYS A 549 8.74 -43.39 -1.19
C LYS A 549 8.20 -44.50 -0.27
N ASN A 550 7.19 -45.24 -0.75
CA ASN A 550 6.51 -46.32 -0.03
C ASN A 550 5.74 -45.90 1.25
N ARG A 551 5.58 -44.59 1.50
CA ARG A 551 4.72 -44.10 2.58
C ARG A 551 3.37 -43.69 2.02
N ARG A 552 2.34 -44.46 2.37
CA ARG A 552 0.95 -44.18 2.01
C ARG A 552 0.27 -43.41 3.13
N ASN A 553 -0.33 -42.27 2.79
CA ASN A 553 -1.11 -41.45 3.71
C ASN A 553 -2.41 -41.03 3.04
N THR A 554 -3.44 -40.85 3.85
CA THR A 554 -4.69 -40.22 3.44
C THR A 554 -4.78 -38.87 4.12
N VAL A 555 -5.23 -37.86 3.38
CA VAL A 555 -5.39 -36.50 3.89
C VAL A 555 -6.61 -35.84 3.29
N ASP A 556 -7.39 -35.20 4.14
CA ASP A 556 -8.53 -34.41 3.69
C ASP A 556 -8.14 -32.94 3.55
N ILE A 557 -8.43 -32.40 2.37
CA ILE A 557 -8.10 -31.03 1.96
C ILE A 557 -9.37 -30.31 1.52
N HIS A 558 -9.53 -29.05 1.91
CA HIS A 558 -10.62 -28.20 1.48
C HIS A 558 -10.41 -27.72 0.04
N GLY A 559 -11.52 -27.59 -0.68
CA GLY A 559 -11.56 -27.05 -2.04
C GLY A 559 -12.23 -27.98 -3.03
N GLU A 560 -12.54 -27.43 -4.20
CA GLU A 560 -13.16 -28.21 -5.28
C GLU A 560 -12.09 -28.89 -6.16
N PRO A 561 -12.28 -30.17 -6.55
CA PRO A 561 -11.31 -30.88 -7.40
C PRO A 561 -11.01 -30.14 -8.71
N ALA A 562 -12.06 -29.56 -9.32
CA ALA A 562 -11.98 -28.92 -10.64
C ALA A 562 -11.28 -27.56 -10.65
N THR A 563 -11.14 -26.88 -9.50
CA THR A 563 -10.67 -25.49 -9.43
C THR A 563 -9.20 -25.36 -9.06
N GLY A 564 -8.59 -26.44 -8.53
CA GLY A 564 -7.21 -26.41 -8.04
C GLY A 564 -7.05 -25.75 -6.68
N GLN A 565 -8.13 -25.34 -6.01
CA GLN A 565 -8.14 -24.73 -4.67
C GLN A 565 -7.49 -25.63 -3.60
N TRP A 566 -7.54 -26.95 -3.79
CA TRP A 566 -6.85 -27.90 -2.91
C TRP A 566 -5.33 -27.68 -2.84
N LEU A 567 -4.72 -27.00 -3.81
CA LEU A 567 -3.30 -26.65 -3.77
C LEU A 567 -2.98 -25.67 -2.63
N GLU A 568 -3.93 -24.85 -2.20
CA GLU A 568 -3.69 -23.76 -1.26
C GLU A 568 -3.26 -24.27 0.12
N GLU A 569 -3.93 -25.30 0.66
CA GLU A 569 -3.52 -25.94 1.93
C GLU A 569 -2.12 -26.57 1.85
N ILE A 570 -1.80 -27.18 0.71
CA ILE A 570 -0.49 -27.84 0.49
C ILE A 570 0.63 -26.81 0.45
N VAL A 571 0.41 -25.71 -0.28
CA VAL A 571 1.37 -24.61 -0.35
C VAL A 571 1.50 -23.96 1.03
N ALA A 572 0.38 -23.71 1.73
CA ALA A 572 0.42 -23.17 3.10
C ALA A 572 1.23 -24.07 4.04
N ALA A 573 1.04 -25.39 3.98
CA ALA A 573 1.83 -26.35 4.75
C ALA A 573 3.32 -26.35 4.34
N ALA A 574 3.66 -26.18 3.07
CA ALA A 574 5.05 -26.06 2.63
C ALA A 574 5.75 -24.83 3.23
N PHE A 575 5.07 -23.68 3.26
CA PHE A 575 5.58 -22.48 3.92
C PHE A 575 5.62 -22.63 5.44
N LEU A 576 4.63 -23.29 6.05
CA LEU A 576 4.61 -23.57 7.48
C LEU A 576 5.78 -24.49 7.88
N HIS A 577 6.11 -25.49 7.06
CA HIS A 577 7.28 -26.33 7.23
C HIS A 577 8.60 -25.54 7.12
N ALA A 578 8.68 -24.62 6.15
CA ALA A 578 9.86 -23.78 5.93
C ALA A 578 10.07 -22.72 7.03
N GLY A 579 8.99 -22.08 7.48
CA GLY A 579 9.01 -20.97 8.42
C GLY A 579 9.03 -21.40 9.88
N GLY A 580 8.26 -22.44 10.22
CA GLY A 580 8.02 -22.86 11.60
C GLY A 580 7.69 -21.65 12.49
N LYS A 581 8.51 -21.44 13.52
CA LYS A 581 8.40 -20.31 14.47
C LYS A 581 8.50 -18.91 13.85
N ASN A 582 8.93 -18.78 12.60
CA ASN A 582 8.93 -17.49 11.90
C ASN A 582 7.52 -17.06 11.47
N ILE A 583 6.54 -17.96 11.50
CA ILE A 583 5.15 -17.67 11.14
C ILE A 583 4.33 -17.55 12.42
N SER A 584 3.79 -16.35 12.69
CA SER A 584 2.97 -16.08 13.89
C SER A 584 1.47 -16.18 13.63
N ASP A 585 1.04 -16.06 12.37
CA ASP A 585 -0.35 -16.23 11.95
C ASP A 585 -0.37 -16.70 10.49
N LEU A 586 -1.39 -17.49 10.12
CA LEU A 586 -1.62 -17.98 8.77
C LEU A 586 -3.11 -18.19 8.52
N ARG A 587 -3.55 -17.83 7.32
CA ARG A 587 -4.91 -18.02 6.82
C ARG A 587 -4.91 -18.51 5.37
N VAL A 588 -5.77 -19.48 5.04
CA VAL A 588 -5.95 -20.02 3.68
C VAL A 588 -7.35 -19.73 3.17
N GLY A 589 -7.46 -19.12 2.00
CA GLY A 589 -8.72 -18.81 1.33
C GLY A 589 -9.44 -17.60 1.92
N ILE A 590 -8.74 -16.48 2.16
CA ILE A 590 -9.38 -15.25 2.64
C ILE A 590 -10.22 -14.65 1.51
N LYS A 591 -11.48 -14.32 1.81
CA LYS A 591 -12.42 -13.75 0.84
C LYS A 591 -13.08 -12.50 1.39
N TRP A 592 -13.23 -11.48 0.55
CA TRP A 592 -13.94 -10.24 0.90
C TRP A 592 -15.24 -10.14 0.12
N PRO A 593 -16.40 -10.03 0.77
CA PRO A 593 -17.68 -9.84 0.10
C PRO A 593 -17.87 -8.41 -0.42
N TRP A 594 -18.84 -8.23 -1.31
CA TRP A 594 -19.40 -6.91 -1.60
C TRP A 594 -20.39 -6.48 -0.51
N ASN A 595 -20.47 -5.19 -0.21
CA ASN A 595 -21.34 -4.67 0.86
C ASN A 595 -22.82 -5.00 0.65
N ASP A 596 -23.30 -5.02 -0.60
CA ASP A 596 -24.74 -5.10 -0.91
C ASP A 596 -25.18 -6.45 -1.50
N LYS A 597 -24.28 -7.43 -1.60
CA LYS A 597 -24.60 -8.73 -2.20
C LYS A 597 -24.93 -9.78 -1.16
N LYS A 598 -26.04 -10.48 -1.37
CA LYS A 598 -26.40 -11.67 -0.60
C LYS A 598 -25.33 -12.75 -0.81
N SER A 599 -24.98 -13.48 0.25
CA SER A 599 -23.94 -14.52 0.28
C SER A 599 -24.13 -15.65 -0.74
N ASN A 600 -25.34 -15.84 -1.26
CA ASN A 600 -25.67 -16.92 -2.19
C ASN A 600 -25.39 -16.56 -3.67
N ASP A 601 -24.97 -15.33 -3.98
CA ASP A 601 -24.60 -14.95 -5.34
C ASP A 601 -23.20 -15.51 -5.69
N LYS A 602 -23.04 -16.06 -6.91
CA LYS A 602 -21.73 -16.54 -7.39
C LYS A 602 -20.70 -15.41 -7.47
N ASP A 603 -21.17 -14.17 -7.56
CA ASP A 603 -20.38 -12.95 -7.51
C ASP A 603 -20.47 -12.23 -6.14
N ALA A 604 -20.73 -12.96 -5.04
CA ALA A 604 -20.81 -12.37 -3.70
C ALA A 604 -19.47 -11.78 -3.23
N PHE A 605 -18.36 -12.26 -3.77
CA PHE A 605 -17.01 -11.85 -3.38
C PHE A 605 -16.43 -10.78 -4.30
N GLN A 606 -15.91 -9.71 -3.70
CA GLN A 606 -15.11 -8.70 -4.39
C GLN A 606 -13.79 -9.30 -4.87
N THR A 607 -13.13 -10.05 -4.00
CA THR A 607 -11.78 -10.56 -4.24
C THR A 607 -11.40 -11.63 -3.23
N GLU A 608 -10.29 -12.33 -3.49
CA GLU A 608 -9.75 -13.39 -2.64
C GLU A 608 -8.21 -13.34 -2.61
N ILE A 609 -7.61 -13.84 -1.54
CA ILE A 609 -6.18 -14.19 -1.49
C ILE A 609 -6.07 -15.62 -0.96
N ASP A 610 -5.43 -16.47 -1.76
CA ASP A 610 -5.30 -17.91 -1.54
C ASP A 610 -4.61 -18.21 -0.20
N ILE A 611 -3.52 -17.52 0.14
CA ILE A 611 -2.87 -17.67 1.45
C ILE A 611 -2.33 -16.33 1.93
N VAL A 612 -2.53 -16.03 3.22
CA VAL A 612 -1.83 -14.95 3.91
C VAL A 612 -1.13 -15.50 5.13
N MET A 613 0.09 -15.06 5.39
CA MET A 613 0.80 -15.37 6.63
C MET A 613 1.55 -14.15 7.15
N ILE A 614 1.86 -14.16 8.45
CA ILE A 614 2.78 -13.20 9.08
C ILE A 614 4.14 -13.89 9.24
N TRP A 615 5.09 -13.57 8.36
CA TRP A 615 6.46 -14.08 8.39
C TRP A 615 7.41 -13.04 8.99
N LYS A 616 7.97 -13.31 10.17
CA LYS A 616 8.84 -12.38 10.92
C LYS A 616 8.25 -10.96 10.95
N GLU A 617 6.99 -10.86 11.39
CA GLU A 617 6.25 -9.60 11.55
C GLU A 617 5.99 -8.87 10.23
N ASN A 618 5.92 -9.59 9.11
CA ASN A 618 5.60 -9.03 7.80
C ASN A 618 4.53 -9.88 7.12
N TYR A 619 3.54 -9.23 6.52
CA TYR A 619 2.54 -9.94 5.73
C TYR A 619 3.13 -10.48 4.44
N VAL A 620 2.91 -11.76 4.18
CA VAL A 620 3.20 -12.42 2.90
C VAL A 620 1.89 -12.95 2.35
N CYS A 621 1.52 -12.49 1.16
CA CYS A 621 0.28 -12.84 0.49
C CYS A 621 0.61 -13.67 -0.75
N ILE A 622 0.10 -14.90 -0.81
CA ILE A 622 0.42 -15.86 -1.86
C ILE A 622 -0.82 -16.11 -2.72
N SER A 623 -0.64 -16.14 -4.04
CA SER A 623 -1.56 -16.81 -4.95
C SER A 623 -0.94 -18.10 -5.49
N CYS A 624 -1.76 -19.16 -5.60
CA CYS A 624 -1.39 -20.49 -6.02
C CYS A 624 -2.00 -20.79 -7.41
N LYS A 625 -1.17 -21.26 -8.36
CA LYS A 625 -1.62 -21.63 -9.72
C LYS A 625 -0.93 -22.91 -10.23
N LEU A 626 -1.67 -24.00 -10.37
CA LEU A 626 -1.13 -25.29 -10.83
C LEU A 626 -0.51 -25.23 -12.24
N ALA A 627 -1.16 -24.54 -13.16
CA ALA A 627 -0.67 -24.32 -14.51
C ALA A 627 -1.09 -22.92 -14.98
N LEU A 628 -0.10 -22.11 -15.39
CA LEU A 628 -0.34 -20.76 -15.86
C LEU A 628 0.11 -20.59 -17.30
N LYS A 629 -0.83 -20.24 -18.18
CA LYS A 629 -0.50 -19.82 -19.54
C LYS A 629 0.19 -18.45 -19.45
N ILE A 630 1.28 -18.25 -20.19
CA ILE A 630 2.05 -16.99 -20.22
C ILE A 630 1.15 -15.77 -20.45
N LYS A 631 0.15 -15.88 -21.35
CA LYS A 631 -0.81 -14.81 -21.65
C LYS A 631 -1.65 -14.34 -20.45
N LYS A 632 -1.76 -15.16 -19.38
CA LYS A 632 -2.49 -14.83 -18.15
C LYS A 632 -1.55 -14.40 -17.01
N LEU A 633 -0.23 -14.43 -17.20
CA LEU A 633 0.74 -14.14 -16.13
C LEU A 633 0.64 -12.69 -15.65
N SER A 634 0.70 -11.71 -16.55
CA SER A 634 0.58 -10.27 -16.18
C SER A 634 -0.72 -10.02 -15.40
N LYS A 635 -1.84 -10.63 -15.82
CA LYS A 635 -3.14 -10.55 -15.12
C LYS A 635 -3.02 -10.99 -13.66
N ILE A 636 -2.49 -12.18 -13.41
CA ILE A 636 -2.42 -12.75 -12.07
C ILE A 636 -1.43 -11.97 -11.21
N CYS A 637 -0.30 -11.54 -11.78
CA CYS A 637 0.68 -10.70 -11.09
C CYS A 637 0.04 -9.37 -10.64
N SER A 638 -0.62 -8.64 -11.54
CA SER A 638 -1.31 -7.39 -11.21
C SER A 638 -2.38 -7.57 -10.12
N GLU A 639 -3.11 -8.68 -10.18
CA GLU A 639 -4.13 -9.04 -9.19
C GLU A 639 -3.53 -9.26 -7.80
N ILE A 640 -2.57 -10.17 -7.65
CA ILE A 640 -1.99 -10.45 -6.32
C ILE A 640 -1.30 -9.22 -5.74
N ILE A 641 -0.63 -8.39 -6.55
CA ILE A 641 -0.02 -7.14 -6.09
C ILE A 641 -1.08 -6.18 -5.55
N ALA A 642 -2.13 -5.93 -6.34
CA ALA A 642 -3.18 -4.99 -5.98
C ALA A 642 -3.87 -5.41 -4.68
N GLU A 643 -4.21 -6.70 -4.56
CA GLU A 643 -4.93 -7.21 -3.40
C GLU A 643 -4.08 -7.30 -2.15
N THR A 644 -2.80 -7.68 -2.30
CA THR A 644 -1.82 -7.64 -1.19
C THR A 644 -1.70 -6.23 -0.62
N ARG A 645 -1.49 -5.23 -1.48
CA ARG A 645 -1.33 -3.83 -1.04
C ARG A 645 -2.63 -3.20 -0.55
N ALA A 646 -3.79 -3.71 -0.98
CA ALA A 646 -5.09 -3.23 -0.51
C ALA A 646 -5.53 -3.88 0.79
N GLY A 647 -5.15 -5.13 1.07
CA GLY A 647 -5.50 -5.82 2.30
C GLY A 647 -4.50 -5.62 3.43
N PHE A 648 -3.21 -5.49 3.11
CA PHE A 648 -2.12 -5.64 4.09
C PHE A 648 -1.08 -4.52 4.04
N GLY A 649 -1.37 -3.45 3.30
CA GLY A 649 -0.52 -2.26 3.20
C GLY A 649 0.66 -2.39 2.24
N ARG A 650 1.33 -1.27 1.98
CA ARG A 650 2.40 -1.18 0.94
C ARG A 650 3.64 -2.06 1.18
N PHE A 651 3.88 -2.48 2.41
CA PHE A 651 5.06 -3.28 2.78
C PHE A 651 4.82 -4.79 2.71
N ALA A 652 3.59 -5.24 2.55
CA ALA A 652 3.27 -6.66 2.39
C ALA A 652 3.93 -7.25 1.12
N LEU A 653 4.41 -8.48 1.19
CA LEU A 653 5.11 -9.17 0.10
C LEU A 653 4.12 -10.00 -0.73
N PRO A 654 3.82 -9.62 -1.99
CA PRO A 654 3.05 -10.45 -2.90
C PRO A 654 3.93 -11.58 -3.47
N VAL A 655 3.40 -12.80 -3.46
CA VAL A 655 4.07 -14.00 -3.94
C VAL A 655 3.14 -14.77 -4.88
N LEU A 656 3.68 -15.29 -5.98
CA LEU A 656 2.98 -16.17 -6.90
C LEU A 656 3.64 -17.55 -6.92
N VAL A 657 2.98 -18.54 -6.34
CA VAL A 657 3.40 -19.94 -6.39
C VAL A 657 2.75 -20.58 -7.60
N ARG A 658 3.55 -21.05 -8.57
CA ARG A 658 2.99 -21.60 -9.81
C ARG A 658 3.80 -22.70 -10.46
N GLY A 659 3.10 -23.50 -11.27
CA GLY A 659 3.73 -24.35 -12.29
C GLY A 659 4.16 -23.53 -13.52
N GLY A 660 4.85 -24.18 -14.45
CA GLY A 660 5.36 -23.54 -15.67
C GLY A 660 6.70 -22.82 -15.47
N ILE A 661 7.48 -23.19 -14.46
CA ILE A 661 8.85 -22.72 -14.24
C ILE A 661 9.74 -23.97 -14.21
N PRO A 662 10.60 -24.20 -15.23
CA PRO A 662 11.47 -25.37 -15.29
C PRO A 662 12.31 -25.54 -14.03
N HIS A 663 12.50 -26.78 -13.58
CA HIS A 663 13.26 -27.07 -12.36
C HIS A 663 14.68 -26.52 -12.40
N SER A 664 15.35 -26.64 -13.55
CA SER A 664 16.73 -26.19 -13.77
C SER A 664 16.92 -24.68 -13.53
N SER A 665 15.88 -23.87 -13.74
CA SER A 665 15.92 -22.42 -13.54
C SER A 665 15.12 -21.95 -12.32
N ALA A 666 14.42 -22.83 -11.61
CA ALA A 666 13.45 -22.45 -10.59
C ALA A 666 14.02 -21.56 -9.47
N LYS A 667 15.24 -21.87 -8.99
CA LYS A 667 15.91 -21.07 -7.96
C LYS A 667 16.30 -19.70 -8.50
N ASP A 668 17.01 -19.66 -9.61
CA ASP A 668 17.52 -18.41 -10.20
C ASP A 668 16.37 -17.50 -10.65
N TYR A 669 15.28 -18.10 -11.12
CA TYR A 669 14.05 -17.40 -11.45
C TYR A 669 13.39 -16.78 -10.21
N ALA A 670 13.27 -17.54 -9.12
CA ALA A 670 12.77 -16.99 -7.86
C ALA A 670 13.68 -15.85 -7.38
N GLU A 671 15.00 -16.04 -7.38
CA GLU A 671 15.96 -15.01 -6.93
C GLU A 671 15.94 -13.74 -7.80
N SER A 672 15.79 -13.88 -9.11
CA SER A 672 15.67 -12.73 -10.02
C SER A 672 14.34 -11.98 -9.87
N THR A 673 13.25 -12.69 -9.56
CA THR A 673 11.93 -12.08 -9.33
C THR A 673 11.76 -11.49 -7.93
N MET A 674 12.60 -11.81 -6.92
CA MET A 674 12.55 -11.16 -5.58
C MET A 674 12.66 -9.63 -5.62
N LYS A 675 13.32 -9.09 -6.65
CA LYS A 675 13.45 -7.64 -6.85
C LYS A 675 12.16 -7.01 -7.38
N ASN A 676 11.27 -7.81 -7.95
CA ASN A 676 9.99 -7.39 -8.51
C ASN A 676 8.84 -7.87 -7.62
N ASP A 677 7.69 -7.21 -7.74
CA ASP A 677 6.44 -7.72 -7.16
C ASP A 677 5.62 -8.31 -8.32
N PRO A 678 5.01 -9.52 -8.19
CA PRO A 678 5.24 -10.48 -7.11
C PRO A 678 6.58 -11.22 -7.25
N MET A 679 7.05 -11.78 -6.14
CA MET A 679 8.07 -12.83 -6.18
C MET A 679 7.44 -14.12 -6.71
N GLU A 680 8.06 -14.78 -7.70
CA GLU A 680 7.54 -16.01 -8.29
C GLU A 680 8.27 -17.25 -7.75
N ILE A 681 7.53 -18.27 -7.30
CA ILE A 681 8.08 -19.52 -6.77
C ILE A 681 7.53 -20.71 -7.56
N SER A 682 8.43 -21.56 -8.05
CA SER A 682 8.06 -22.81 -8.73
C SER A 682 7.51 -23.86 -7.77
N LEU A 683 6.54 -24.66 -8.21
CA LEU A 683 6.03 -25.81 -7.45
C LEU A 683 7.14 -26.80 -7.06
N CYS A 684 8.21 -26.92 -7.85
CA CYS A 684 9.33 -27.83 -7.55
C CYS A 684 10.18 -27.40 -6.33
N LEU A 685 9.99 -26.18 -5.83
CA LEU A 685 10.69 -25.67 -4.64
C LEU A 685 9.91 -25.95 -3.34
N LEU A 686 8.65 -26.43 -3.42
CA LEU A 686 7.80 -26.60 -2.24
C LEU A 686 8.34 -27.61 -1.21
N ASN A 687 9.07 -28.63 -1.66
CA ASN A 687 9.69 -29.62 -0.79
C ASN A 687 11.12 -29.24 -0.33
N GLN A 688 11.52 -27.98 -0.48
CA GLN A 688 12.85 -27.48 -0.14
C GLN A 688 12.74 -26.39 0.95
N PRO A 689 12.41 -26.75 2.20
CA PRO A 689 12.06 -25.80 3.26
C PRO A 689 13.13 -24.73 3.49
N ASP A 690 14.41 -25.13 3.53
CA ASP A 690 15.51 -24.18 3.73
C ASP A 690 15.64 -23.18 2.58
N LYS A 691 15.39 -23.60 1.34
CA LYS A 691 15.43 -22.69 0.18
C LYS A 691 14.27 -21.71 0.20
N LEU A 692 13.06 -22.19 0.50
CA LEU A 692 11.88 -21.30 0.66
C LEU A 692 12.11 -20.27 1.76
N LYS A 693 12.60 -20.71 2.92
CA LYS A 693 12.93 -19.84 4.04
C LYS A 693 13.95 -18.76 3.64
N ASN A 694 15.04 -19.17 2.98
CA ASN A 694 16.08 -18.25 2.52
C ASN A 694 15.56 -17.26 1.46
N LEU A 695 14.71 -17.70 0.53
CA LEU A 695 14.09 -16.81 -0.47
C LEU A 695 13.22 -15.74 0.19
N LEU A 696 12.34 -16.14 1.12
CA LEU A 696 11.48 -15.18 1.83
C LEU A 696 12.28 -14.20 2.69
N ASP A 697 13.27 -14.71 3.45
CA ASP A 697 14.11 -13.86 4.29
C ASP A 697 14.90 -12.84 3.44
N LYS A 698 15.44 -13.26 2.29
CA LYS A 698 16.10 -12.36 1.33
C LYS A 698 15.13 -11.34 0.73
N ALA A 699 13.95 -11.78 0.28
CA ALA A 699 12.95 -10.91 -0.33
C ALA A 699 12.44 -9.85 0.65
N LEU A 700 12.14 -10.24 1.89
CA LEU A 700 11.75 -9.31 2.96
C LEU A 700 12.89 -8.36 3.31
N ALA A 701 14.12 -8.85 3.47
CA ALA A 701 15.27 -7.98 3.71
C ALA A 701 15.43 -6.94 2.60
N GLN A 702 15.33 -7.34 1.33
CA GLN A 702 15.36 -6.43 0.18
C GLN A 702 14.18 -5.46 0.13
N LYS A 703 13.00 -5.83 0.66
CA LYS A 703 11.83 -4.95 0.72
C LYS A 703 11.92 -3.92 1.83
N ARG A 704 12.51 -4.31 2.96
CA ARG A 704 12.77 -3.49 4.14
C ARG A 704 13.85 -2.46 3.89
N THR A 705 14.96 -2.89 3.31
CA THR A 705 15.97 -1.96 2.84
C THR A 705 15.44 -1.35 1.55
N VAL A 706 15.05 -0.08 1.58
CA VAL A 706 15.30 0.75 0.40
C VAL A 706 16.82 0.76 0.27
N LYS A 707 17.48 -0.29 -0.26
CA LYS A 707 18.95 -0.36 -0.26
C LYS A 707 19.46 0.85 -1.00
N GLU A 708 20.39 1.53 -0.37
CA GLU A 708 21.49 2.21 -1.07
C GLU A 708 22.07 1.16 -2.01
N ALA A 709 21.60 1.17 -3.26
CA ALA A 709 22.27 0.44 -4.31
C ALA A 709 23.66 1.06 -4.39
N LYS A 710 24.67 0.29 -4.04
CA LYS A 710 26.07 0.66 -4.21
C LYS A 710 26.41 0.73 -5.69
#